data_AF-A0A2V6QI64-F1
#
_entry.id   AF-A0A2V6QI64-F1
#
_cell.length_a   1.000
_cell.length_b   1.000
_cell.length_c   1.000
_cell.angle_alpha   90.00
_cell.angle_beta   90.00
_cell.angle_gamma   90.00
#
_symmetry.space_group_name_H-M   'P 1'
#
loop_
_entity.id
_entity.type
_entity.pdbx_description
1 polymer ?
#
loop_
_entity_poly.entity_id
_entity_poly.type
_entity_poly.pdbx_seq_one_letter_code
_entity_poly.pdbx_strand_id
1 'polypeptide(L)'
;MTPTPARLDDLRQRLAALRTRFAEVGGRAATAAAEVRASAAPAQALLDDLRETSADFDELRVALLEEASAFAGAPDPARIRTLKALGALVSALERVEAERARRTAWEAARENALGVLDRVMTLIHREDKDASALADGQAKARELHAALSAAEPADVERETTMLSEHIRPFVELITLADGWNQLDDERCSSLHDAITQNFGRPLALAALRGKLGHEGEIIDAPEPTDFVPAAGYAPAAPDQTAPAAYVPAAPAEAAPEGYVAASAADDGPRFGGAAPAAGGVPVTGGVPAGGGRSVGPRGPALVPPPAVVVTTPGGVVTSGSPPVVAGGRVAPPGSPLVVEIRLSGERVQVETPEQRREREELLERLAEETAQWWVGARRGWESLVQRRLAPAEAARDTLERFPYLLSVPLAKSDEFDDGRLAEGYAILLQRLEKEEPGFVREALTRLNPQFTTRARNETYPLGQELYLYVVAEGRLYKTYPDFLKDVLGHALPKPGVWLQGAITEAPESTTIVTRPERPGGRPEQSRTLTTPAERFTTHTFSVTTGPLTTRFFSVQAGALSDPTDLDIHLTENGAPTDHAWVVVAPMDGKPEAPRRHRPGGTKVEQLGKQHRAVWIAAFNSDPNADKRYELTVALKRKATSPLKPPQPQAAPSTLAKDSPFKKR
;
A
#
# COMPACT_ATOMS: atom_id res chain seq x y z
N MET A 1 -12.65 -36.67 0.39
CA MET A 1 -11.72 -35.90 1.25
C MET A 1 -11.02 -34.91 0.35
N THR A 2 -11.21 -33.62 0.59
CA THR A 2 -10.50 -32.55 -0.13
C THR A 2 -9.05 -32.52 0.35
N PRO A 3 -8.03 -32.42 -0.53
CA PRO A 3 -6.67 -32.16 -0.06
C PRO A 3 -6.64 -30.86 0.73
N THR A 4 -6.07 -30.93 1.93
CA THR A 4 -5.72 -29.74 2.71
C THR A 4 -4.39 -29.19 2.16
N PRO A 5 -4.19 -27.87 2.03
CA PRO A 5 -2.93 -27.28 1.52
C PRO A 5 -1.67 -27.83 2.21
N ALA A 6 -1.76 -28.07 3.53
CA ALA A 6 -0.69 -28.70 4.32
C ALA A 6 -0.27 -30.09 3.81
N ARG A 7 -1.20 -30.86 3.22
CA ARG A 7 -0.91 -32.20 2.67
C ARG A 7 -0.17 -32.11 1.34
N LEU A 8 -0.48 -31.13 0.51
CA LEU A 8 0.25 -30.91 -0.75
C LEU A 8 1.67 -30.41 -0.49
N ASP A 9 1.86 -29.56 0.51
CA ASP A 9 3.17 -29.08 0.94
C ASP A 9 4.06 -30.22 1.45
N ASP A 10 3.51 -31.14 2.27
CA ASP A 10 4.20 -32.35 2.69
C ASP A 10 4.63 -33.22 1.49
N LEU A 11 3.73 -33.46 0.53
CA LEU A 11 4.05 -34.22 -0.68
C LEU A 11 5.14 -33.54 -1.54
N ARG A 12 5.13 -32.21 -1.62
CA ARG A 12 6.17 -31.41 -2.29
C ARG A 12 7.51 -31.56 -1.58
N GLN A 13 7.54 -31.49 -0.26
CA GLN A 13 8.75 -31.67 0.54
C GLN A 13 9.32 -33.09 0.40
N ARG A 14 8.46 -34.11 0.46
CA ARG A 14 8.84 -35.51 0.21
C ARG A 14 9.41 -35.70 -1.20
N LEU A 15 8.83 -35.08 -2.23
CA LEU A 15 9.38 -35.12 -3.58
C LEU A 15 10.77 -34.47 -3.68
N ALA A 16 10.98 -33.35 -2.98
CA ALA A 16 12.28 -32.68 -2.94
C ALA A 16 13.35 -33.55 -2.23
N ALA A 17 13.01 -34.11 -1.08
CA ALA A 17 13.88 -35.04 -0.35
C ALA A 17 14.22 -36.28 -1.19
N LEU A 18 13.22 -36.85 -1.87
CA LEU A 18 13.40 -38.01 -2.73
C LEU A 18 14.34 -37.70 -3.92
N ARG A 19 14.24 -36.50 -4.52
CA ARG A 19 15.18 -36.06 -5.58
C ARG A 19 16.63 -36.05 -5.09
N THR A 20 16.86 -35.54 -3.89
CA THR A 20 18.20 -35.53 -3.26
C THR A 20 18.69 -36.96 -3.03
N ARG A 21 17.84 -37.83 -2.44
CA ARG A 21 18.18 -39.24 -2.19
C ARG A 21 18.53 -40.00 -3.47
N PHE A 22 17.75 -39.82 -4.55
CA PHE A 22 18.05 -40.40 -5.86
C PHE A 22 19.39 -39.92 -6.44
N ALA A 23 19.75 -38.65 -6.24
CA ALA A 23 21.02 -38.11 -6.70
C ALA A 23 22.21 -38.72 -5.94
N GLU A 24 22.10 -38.84 -4.61
CA GLU A 24 23.13 -39.43 -3.74
C GLU A 24 23.32 -40.92 -4.00
N VAL A 25 22.23 -41.70 -4.01
CA VAL A 25 22.27 -43.15 -4.29
C VAL A 25 22.73 -43.39 -5.73
N GLY A 26 22.29 -42.57 -6.69
CA GLY A 26 22.74 -42.63 -8.08
C GLY A 26 24.25 -42.38 -8.22
N GLY A 27 24.79 -41.40 -7.48
CA GLY A 27 26.24 -41.15 -7.42
C GLY A 27 27.02 -42.34 -6.87
N ARG A 28 26.57 -42.91 -5.75
CA ARG A 28 27.19 -44.11 -5.16
C ARG A 28 27.09 -45.33 -6.08
N ALA A 29 25.96 -45.51 -6.76
CA ALA A 29 25.77 -46.57 -7.74
C ALA A 29 26.68 -46.42 -8.95
N ALA A 30 26.93 -45.19 -9.43
CA ALA A 30 27.86 -44.93 -10.52
C ALA A 30 29.31 -45.31 -10.14
N THR A 31 29.73 -44.98 -8.92
CA THR A 31 31.05 -45.38 -8.39
C THR A 31 31.16 -46.90 -8.25
N ALA A 32 30.17 -47.55 -7.62
CA ALA A 32 30.14 -49.00 -7.46
C ALA A 32 30.09 -49.74 -8.81
N ALA A 33 29.45 -49.17 -9.83
CA ALA A 33 29.44 -49.76 -11.18
C ALA A 33 30.84 -49.82 -11.81
N ALA A 34 31.76 -48.93 -11.44
CA ALA A 34 33.16 -49.02 -11.87
C ALA A 34 33.90 -50.19 -11.19
N GLU A 35 33.60 -50.44 -9.91
CA GLU A 35 34.17 -51.55 -9.13
C GLU A 35 33.61 -52.91 -9.57
N VAL A 36 32.33 -52.98 -9.91
CA VAL A 36 31.68 -54.19 -10.44
C VAL A 36 32.27 -54.60 -11.79
N ARG A 37 32.64 -53.63 -12.65
CA ARG A 37 33.38 -53.92 -13.90
C ARG A 37 34.75 -54.54 -13.64
N ALA A 38 35.33 -54.33 -12.46
CA ALA A 38 36.55 -54.99 -11.99
C ALA A 38 36.30 -56.33 -11.29
N SER A 39 35.11 -56.93 -11.44
CA SER A 39 34.66 -58.20 -10.85
C SER A 39 34.46 -58.20 -9.33
N ALA A 40 34.29 -57.03 -8.71
CA ALA A 40 33.85 -56.95 -7.31
C ALA A 40 32.32 -57.01 -7.19
N ALA A 41 31.81 -57.63 -6.11
CA ALA A 41 30.37 -57.56 -5.81
C ALA A 41 30.02 -56.16 -5.24
N PRO A 42 28.86 -55.57 -5.59
CA PRO A 42 28.43 -54.30 -5.00
C PRO A 42 28.16 -54.47 -3.50
N ALA A 43 28.43 -53.42 -2.72
CA ALA A 43 28.17 -53.43 -1.29
C ALA A 43 26.67 -53.65 -1.00
N GLN A 44 26.35 -54.51 -0.04
CA GLN A 44 24.96 -54.83 0.33
C GLN A 44 24.17 -53.58 0.73
N ALA A 45 24.82 -52.65 1.45
CA ALA A 45 24.22 -51.37 1.83
C ALA A 45 23.71 -50.55 0.64
N LEU A 46 24.42 -50.57 -0.51
CA LEU A 46 23.97 -49.87 -1.72
C LEU A 46 22.72 -50.52 -2.32
N LEU A 47 22.61 -51.85 -2.28
CA LEU A 47 21.44 -52.57 -2.77
C LEU A 47 20.21 -52.29 -1.90
N ASP A 48 20.42 -52.19 -0.58
CA ASP A 48 19.35 -51.85 0.37
C ASP A 48 18.91 -50.39 0.19
N ASP A 49 19.85 -49.47 0.01
CA ASP A 49 19.55 -48.06 -0.32
C ASP A 49 18.76 -47.90 -1.63
N LEU A 50 19.09 -48.67 -2.67
CA LEU A 50 18.36 -48.67 -3.93
C LEU A 50 16.92 -49.19 -3.77
N ARG A 51 16.74 -50.26 -2.98
CA ARG A 51 15.41 -50.83 -2.68
C ARG A 51 14.55 -49.85 -1.89
N GLU A 52 15.13 -49.24 -0.86
CA GLU A 52 14.44 -48.27 -0.02
C GLU A 52 14.05 -47.03 -0.82
N THR A 53 14.98 -46.48 -1.61
CA THR A 53 14.71 -45.32 -2.48
C THR A 53 13.63 -45.62 -3.53
N SER A 54 13.57 -46.86 -4.04
CA SER A 54 12.49 -47.29 -4.94
C SER A 54 11.15 -47.43 -4.21
N ALA A 55 11.14 -47.91 -2.97
CA ALA A 55 9.94 -48.02 -2.16
C ALA A 55 9.37 -46.62 -1.83
N ASP A 56 10.23 -45.68 -1.43
CA ASP A 56 9.85 -44.29 -1.17
C ASP A 56 9.23 -43.62 -2.41
N PHE A 57 9.76 -43.92 -3.61
CA PHE A 57 9.20 -43.44 -4.86
C PHE A 57 7.79 -43.97 -5.10
N ASP A 58 7.58 -45.27 -4.91
CA ASP A 58 6.28 -45.89 -5.11
C ASP A 58 5.26 -45.43 -4.06
N GLU A 59 5.66 -45.26 -2.80
CA GLU A 59 4.81 -44.69 -1.76
C GLU A 59 4.37 -43.26 -2.11
N LEU A 60 5.32 -42.39 -2.47
CA LEU A 60 5.02 -41.02 -2.88
C LEU A 60 4.14 -40.98 -4.14
N ARG A 61 4.38 -41.88 -5.10
CA ARG A 61 3.57 -42.00 -6.31
C ARG A 61 2.14 -42.37 -5.99
N VAL A 62 1.90 -43.33 -5.09
CA VAL A 62 0.57 -43.72 -4.66
C VAL A 62 -0.13 -42.55 -3.97
N ALA A 63 0.53 -41.89 -3.02
CA ALA A 63 -0.03 -40.76 -2.30
C ALA A 63 -0.45 -39.60 -3.25
N LEU A 64 0.39 -39.26 -4.24
CA LEU A 64 0.07 -38.22 -5.22
C LEU A 64 -1.07 -38.61 -6.17
N LEU A 65 -1.20 -39.89 -6.52
CA LEU A 65 -2.29 -40.38 -7.36
C LEU A 65 -3.62 -40.46 -6.60
N GLU A 66 -3.59 -40.80 -5.32
CA GLU A 66 -4.76 -40.73 -4.44
C GLU A 66 -5.29 -39.30 -4.38
N GLU A 67 -4.40 -38.30 -4.23
CA GLU A 67 -4.81 -36.89 -4.27
C GLU A 67 -5.39 -36.49 -5.63
N ALA A 68 -4.73 -36.90 -6.71
CA ALA A 68 -5.21 -36.61 -8.06
C ALA A 68 -6.56 -37.26 -8.38
N SER A 69 -6.92 -38.36 -7.71
CA SER A 69 -8.17 -39.08 -7.95
C SER A 69 -9.43 -38.24 -7.70
N ALA A 70 -9.32 -37.18 -6.90
CA ALA A 70 -10.42 -36.29 -6.54
C ALA A 70 -10.77 -35.23 -7.60
N PHE A 71 -10.10 -35.23 -8.76
CA PHE A 71 -10.25 -34.17 -9.76
C PHE A 71 -10.36 -34.71 -11.19
N ALA A 72 -11.17 -34.03 -12.02
CA ALA A 72 -11.34 -34.38 -13.42
C ALA A 72 -10.03 -34.18 -14.20
N GLY A 73 -9.61 -35.19 -14.97
CA GLY A 73 -8.38 -35.13 -15.77
C GLY A 73 -7.12 -35.66 -15.09
N ALA A 74 -7.27 -36.48 -14.04
CA ALA A 74 -6.15 -37.17 -13.40
C ALA A 74 -5.30 -37.94 -14.45
N PRO A 75 -3.96 -37.80 -14.43
CA PRO A 75 -3.11 -38.50 -15.38
C PRO A 75 -3.12 -40.00 -15.13
N ASP A 76 -2.97 -40.78 -16.21
CA ASP A 76 -2.89 -42.24 -16.16
C ASP A 76 -1.77 -42.69 -15.19
N PRO A 77 -2.10 -43.44 -14.11
CA PRO A 77 -1.13 -43.97 -13.15
C PRO A 77 0.03 -44.71 -13.80
N ALA A 78 -0.22 -45.39 -14.93
CA ALA A 78 0.80 -46.17 -15.63
C ALA A 78 1.90 -45.30 -16.25
N ARG A 79 1.64 -44.00 -16.47
CA ARG A 79 2.57 -43.05 -17.08
C ARG A 79 3.45 -42.32 -16.06
N ILE A 80 3.08 -42.34 -14.78
CA ILE A 80 3.81 -41.65 -13.71
C ILE A 80 4.92 -42.57 -13.16
N ARG A 81 5.98 -42.77 -13.94
CA ARG A 81 7.11 -43.67 -13.57
C ARG A 81 8.44 -42.95 -13.32
N THR A 82 8.42 -41.62 -13.28
CA THR A 82 9.64 -40.81 -13.13
C THR A 82 9.42 -39.67 -12.14
N LEU A 83 10.50 -39.21 -11.49
CA LEU A 83 10.46 -38.02 -10.63
C LEU A 83 10.00 -36.75 -11.36
N LYS A 84 10.26 -36.67 -12.67
CA LYS A 84 9.77 -35.58 -13.52
C LYS A 84 8.26 -35.65 -13.68
N ALA A 85 7.70 -36.85 -13.86
CA ALA A 85 6.26 -37.05 -13.95
C ALA A 85 5.56 -36.77 -12.60
N LEU A 86 6.16 -37.18 -11.48
CA LEU A 86 5.66 -36.80 -10.14
C LEU A 86 5.68 -35.28 -9.94
N GLY A 87 6.75 -34.61 -10.36
CA GLY A 87 6.82 -33.14 -10.31
C GLY A 87 5.75 -32.46 -11.14
N ALA A 88 5.47 -32.97 -12.35
CA ALA A 88 4.40 -32.44 -13.18
C ALA A 88 3.01 -32.66 -12.56
N LEU A 89 2.81 -33.79 -11.86
CA LEU A 89 1.58 -34.09 -11.13
C LEU A 89 1.37 -33.15 -9.94
N VAL A 90 2.40 -32.90 -9.13
CA VAL A 90 2.35 -31.90 -8.04
C VAL A 90 1.95 -30.53 -8.59
N SER A 91 2.62 -30.06 -9.64
CA SER A 91 2.26 -28.76 -10.26
C SER A 91 0.86 -28.74 -10.90
N ALA A 92 0.31 -29.89 -11.28
CA ALA A 92 -1.08 -29.97 -11.71
C ALA A 92 -2.03 -29.82 -10.52
N LEU A 93 -1.78 -30.53 -9.41
CA LEU A 93 -2.56 -30.42 -8.17
C LEU A 93 -2.57 -29.00 -7.63
N GLU A 94 -1.41 -28.33 -7.58
CA GLU A 94 -1.28 -26.93 -7.15
C GLU A 94 -2.20 -25.98 -7.95
N ARG A 95 -2.29 -26.18 -9.27
CA ARG A 95 -3.17 -25.36 -10.12
C ARG A 95 -4.64 -25.60 -9.83
N VAL A 96 -5.02 -26.86 -9.58
CA VAL A 96 -6.42 -27.17 -9.30
C VAL A 96 -6.84 -26.67 -7.92
N GLU A 97 -5.94 -26.73 -6.93
CA GLU A 97 -6.18 -26.11 -5.62
C GLU A 97 -6.28 -24.59 -5.71
N ALA A 98 -5.40 -23.93 -6.47
CA ALA A 98 -5.48 -22.49 -6.68
C ALA A 98 -6.81 -22.09 -7.35
N GLU A 99 -7.27 -22.86 -8.33
CA GLU A 99 -8.56 -22.63 -8.99
C GLU A 99 -9.74 -22.84 -8.03
N ARG A 100 -9.70 -23.87 -7.18
CA ARG A 100 -10.70 -24.07 -6.13
C ARG A 100 -10.72 -22.90 -5.15
N ALA A 101 -9.55 -22.49 -4.66
CA ALA A 101 -9.43 -21.38 -3.72
C ALA A 101 -9.98 -20.07 -4.31
N ARG A 102 -9.71 -19.79 -5.59
CA ARG A 102 -10.28 -18.65 -6.31
C ARG A 102 -11.80 -18.72 -6.37
N ARG A 103 -12.38 -19.88 -6.69
CA ARG A 103 -13.84 -20.06 -6.74
C ARG A 103 -14.48 -19.84 -5.38
N THR A 104 -13.91 -20.44 -4.32
CA THR A 104 -14.40 -20.23 -2.96
C THR A 104 -14.30 -18.76 -2.54
N ALA A 105 -13.22 -18.07 -2.90
CA ALA A 105 -13.06 -16.63 -2.62
C ALA A 105 -14.10 -15.79 -3.36
N TRP A 106 -14.40 -16.11 -4.62
CA TRP A 106 -15.46 -15.44 -5.38
C TRP A 106 -16.84 -15.72 -4.80
N GLU A 107 -17.15 -16.96 -4.44
CA GLU A 107 -18.42 -17.33 -3.80
C GLU A 107 -18.63 -16.56 -2.49
N ALA A 108 -17.59 -16.49 -1.64
CA ALA A 108 -17.63 -15.73 -0.40
C ALA A 108 -17.76 -14.21 -0.65
N ALA A 109 -17.06 -13.67 -1.63
CA ALA A 109 -17.17 -12.25 -2.00
C ALA A 109 -18.57 -11.93 -2.56
N ARG A 110 -19.14 -12.82 -3.38
CA ARG A 110 -20.49 -12.72 -3.92
C ARG A 110 -21.53 -12.78 -2.81
N GLU A 111 -21.40 -13.69 -1.86
CA GLU A 111 -22.33 -13.79 -0.72
C GLU A 111 -22.29 -12.53 0.15
N ASN A 112 -21.09 -12.03 0.46
CA ASN A 112 -20.92 -10.78 1.19
C ASN A 112 -21.56 -9.59 0.43
N ALA A 113 -21.27 -9.49 -0.87
CA ALA A 113 -21.83 -8.46 -1.73
C ALA A 113 -23.37 -8.47 -1.75
N LEU A 114 -23.99 -9.64 -1.89
CA LEU A 114 -25.44 -9.79 -1.83
C LEU A 114 -25.99 -9.33 -0.48
N GLY A 115 -25.35 -9.72 0.63
CA GLY A 115 -25.74 -9.28 1.97
C GLY A 115 -25.65 -7.76 2.18
N VAL A 116 -24.63 -7.10 1.62
CA VAL A 116 -24.51 -5.64 1.63
C VAL A 116 -25.66 -5.00 0.85
N LEU A 117 -25.97 -5.51 -0.35
CA LEU A 117 -27.04 -4.98 -1.19
C LEU A 117 -28.42 -5.17 -0.54
N ASP A 118 -28.66 -6.32 0.09
CA ASP A 118 -29.87 -6.59 0.86
C ASP A 118 -30.05 -5.56 1.99
N ARG A 119 -28.99 -5.25 2.74
CA ARG A 119 -29.04 -4.23 3.78
C ARG A 119 -29.38 -2.85 3.22
N VAL A 120 -28.79 -2.46 2.08
CA VAL A 120 -29.16 -1.19 1.41
C VAL A 120 -30.64 -1.18 1.00
N MET A 121 -31.16 -2.30 0.48
CA MET A 121 -32.57 -2.42 0.12
C MET A 121 -33.51 -2.31 1.32
N THR A 122 -33.05 -2.61 2.54
CA THR A 122 -33.82 -2.45 3.79
C THR A 122 -33.71 -1.06 4.45
N LEU A 123 -32.83 -0.19 3.95
CA LEU A 123 -32.72 1.17 4.48
C LEU A 123 -34.04 1.94 4.24
N ILE A 124 -34.46 2.70 5.24
CA ILE A 124 -35.58 3.63 5.17
C ILE A 124 -35.11 5.05 5.44
N HIS A 125 -35.76 6.02 4.83
CA HIS A 125 -35.59 7.42 5.18
C HIS A 125 -36.65 7.79 6.24
N ARG A 126 -36.19 8.08 7.46
CA ARG A 126 -37.02 8.19 8.68
C ARG A 126 -38.02 9.35 8.63
N GLU A 127 -37.70 10.42 7.90
CA GLU A 127 -38.52 11.66 7.85
C GLU A 127 -39.33 11.82 6.56
N ASP A 128 -38.96 11.12 5.49
CA ASP A 128 -39.53 11.30 4.15
C ASP A 128 -39.61 9.93 3.48
N LYS A 129 -40.83 9.38 3.41
CA LYS A 129 -41.07 8.04 2.88
C LYS A 129 -40.96 7.98 1.36
N ASP A 130 -41.00 9.13 0.68
CA ASP A 130 -40.95 9.25 -0.78
C ASP A 130 -39.59 9.77 -1.28
N ALA A 131 -38.54 9.65 -0.45
CA ALA A 131 -37.19 10.14 -0.73
C ALA A 131 -36.60 9.51 -2.01
N SER A 132 -36.67 10.24 -3.14
CA SER A 132 -36.24 9.76 -4.45
C SER A 132 -34.77 9.36 -4.51
N ALA A 133 -33.89 10.06 -3.79
CA ALA A 133 -32.46 9.75 -3.75
C ALA A 133 -32.16 8.38 -3.11
N LEU A 134 -32.94 7.95 -2.13
CA LEU A 134 -32.83 6.61 -1.54
C LEU A 134 -33.40 5.56 -2.49
N ALA A 135 -34.56 5.84 -3.12
CA ALA A 135 -35.18 4.96 -4.09
C ALA A 135 -34.27 4.67 -5.30
N ASP A 136 -33.54 5.69 -5.79
CA ASP A 136 -32.54 5.54 -6.86
C ASP A 136 -31.34 4.71 -6.41
N GLY A 137 -30.85 4.91 -5.18
CA GLY A 137 -29.78 4.10 -4.58
C GLY A 137 -30.18 2.62 -4.44
N GLN A 138 -31.41 2.37 -3.99
CA GLN A 138 -31.99 1.03 -3.89
C GLN A 138 -32.26 0.40 -5.26
N ALA A 139 -32.60 1.19 -6.28
CA ALA A 139 -32.75 0.70 -7.64
C ALA A 139 -31.42 0.22 -8.22
N LYS A 140 -30.33 0.98 -8.01
CA LYS A 140 -28.97 0.55 -8.35
C LYS A 140 -28.56 -0.72 -7.58
N ALA A 141 -28.92 -0.81 -6.30
CA ALA A 141 -28.65 -2.01 -5.49
C ALA A 141 -29.40 -3.25 -6.03
N ARG A 142 -30.67 -3.11 -6.40
CA ARG A 142 -31.49 -4.17 -7.03
C ARG A 142 -30.92 -4.64 -8.36
N GLU A 143 -30.46 -3.72 -9.20
CA GLU A 143 -29.84 -4.04 -10.49
C GLU A 143 -28.56 -4.86 -10.29
N LEU A 144 -27.68 -4.43 -9.39
CA LEU A 144 -26.44 -5.15 -9.09
C LEU A 144 -26.71 -6.50 -8.42
N HIS A 145 -27.69 -6.58 -7.51
CA HIS A 145 -28.10 -7.82 -6.86
C HIS A 145 -28.61 -8.83 -7.91
N ALA A 146 -29.43 -8.39 -8.87
CA ALA A 146 -29.92 -9.23 -9.96
C ALA A 146 -28.78 -9.72 -10.87
N ALA A 147 -27.83 -8.84 -11.20
CA ALA A 147 -26.66 -9.19 -12.00
C ALA A 147 -25.79 -10.25 -11.30
N LEU A 148 -25.53 -10.10 -10.00
CA LEU A 148 -24.74 -11.06 -9.22
C LEU A 148 -25.49 -12.38 -8.96
N SER A 149 -26.81 -12.33 -8.84
CA SER A 149 -27.64 -13.52 -8.65
C SER A 149 -27.65 -14.43 -9.89
N ALA A 150 -27.62 -13.84 -11.09
CA ALA A 150 -27.73 -14.58 -12.36
C ALA A 150 -26.39 -14.98 -13.00
N ALA A 151 -25.27 -14.34 -12.65
CA ALA A 151 -23.99 -14.55 -13.30
C ALA A 151 -23.20 -15.72 -12.72
N GLU A 152 -22.74 -16.63 -13.60
CA GLU A 152 -21.54 -17.42 -13.34
C GLU A 152 -20.31 -16.70 -13.90
N PRO A 153 -19.19 -16.69 -13.17
CA PRO A 153 -18.03 -15.92 -13.55
C PRO A 153 -17.29 -16.58 -14.71
N ALA A 154 -17.04 -15.82 -15.76
CA ALA A 154 -16.19 -16.24 -16.87
C ALA A 154 -14.71 -16.17 -16.48
N ASP A 155 -14.34 -15.20 -15.63
CA ASP A 155 -13.02 -15.06 -15.03
C ASP A 155 -13.16 -14.72 -13.55
N VAL A 156 -13.05 -15.74 -12.71
CA VAL A 156 -13.25 -15.68 -11.25
C VAL A 156 -12.35 -14.62 -10.60
N GLU A 157 -11.09 -14.50 -11.01
CA GLU A 157 -10.12 -13.60 -10.37
C GLU A 157 -10.40 -12.14 -10.73
N ARG A 158 -10.64 -11.88 -12.02
CA ARG A 158 -11.00 -10.55 -12.49
C ARG A 158 -12.33 -10.09 -11.90
N GLU A 159 -13.34 -10.95 -11.90
CA GLU A 159 -14.67 -10.61 -11.42
C GLU A 159 -14.70 -10.39 -9.90
N THR A 160 -13.92 -11.15 -9.12
CA THR A 160 -13.78 -10.89 -7.66
C THR A 160 -13.19 -9.50 -7.38
N THR A 161 -12.21 -9.08 -8.18
CA THR A 161 -11.60 -7.74 -8.04
C THR A 161 -12.62 -6.66 -8.39
N MET A 162 -13.29 -6.79 -9.54
CA MET A 162 -14.31 -5.84 -9.97
C MET A 162 -15.46 -5.77 -8.96
N LEU A 163 -15.91 -6.90 -8.42
CA LEU A 163 -17.00 -6.96 -7.44
C LEU A 163 -16.70 -6.09 -6.22
N SER A 164 -15.47 -6.15 -5.72
CA SER A 164 -15.03 -5.35 -4.57
C SER A 164 -15.14 -3.85 -4.84
N GLU A 165 -14.81 -3.41 -6.06
CA GLU A 165 -14.93 -2.00 -6.47
C GLU A 165 -16.40 -1.57 -6.62
N HIS A 166 -17.26 -2.41 -7.20
CA HIS A 166 -18.68 -2.08 -7.40
C HIS A 166 -19.47 -2.06 -6.09
N ILE A 167 -19.07 -2.86 -5.10
CA ILE A 167 -19.76 -2.97 -3.81
C ILE A 167 -19.33 -1.88 -2.82
N ARG A 168 -18.11 -1.36 -2.96
CA ARG A 168 -17.56 -0.34 -2.06
C ARG A 168 -18.49 0.85 -1.78
N PRO A 169 -19.13 1.50 -2.78
CA PRO A 169 -20.04 2.61 -2.51
C PRO A 169 -21.22 2.24 -1.59
N PHE A 170 -21.73 1.02 -1.71
CA PHE A 170 -22.85 0.54 -0.88
C PHE A 170 -22.39 0.24 0.56
N VAL A 171 -21.16 -0.27 0.73
CA VAL A 171 -20.53 -0.45 2.05
C VAL A 171 -20.33 0.90 2.74
N GLU A 172 -19.84 1.90 2.01
CA GLU A 172 -19.65 3.26 2.52
C GLU A 172 -20.98 3.89 2.97
N LEU A 173 -22.06 3.68 2.19
CA LEU A 173 -23.41 4.13 2.53
C LEU A 173 -23.92 3.50 3.84
N ILE A 174 -23.84 2.17 3.97
CA ILE A 174 -24.26 1.47 5.20
C ILE A 174 -23.40 1.89 6.38
N THR A 175 -22.09 2.02 6.20
CA THR A 175 -21.16 2.41 7.27
C THR A 175 -21.52 3.78 7.84
N LEU A 176 -21.85 4.75 6.99
CA LEU A 176 -22.27 6.06 7.45
C LEU A 176 -23.68 6.02 8.05
N ALA A 177 -24.62 5.29 7.45
CA ALA A 177 -26.00 5.19 7.96
C ALA A 177 -26.07 4.54 9.35
N ASP A 178 -25.30 3.48 9.60
CA ASP A 178 -25.26 2.76 10.87
C ASP A 178 -24.40 3.48 11.93
N GLY A 179 -23.31 4.13 11.50
CA GLY A 179 -22.27 4.67 12.37
C GLY A 179 -22.29 6.18 12.59
N TRP A 180 -23.29 6.91 12.08
CA TRP A 180 -23.29 8.38 12.04
C TRP A 180 -23.04 9.08 13.39
N ASN A 181 -23.34 8.43 14.52
CA ASN A 181 -23.17 8.96 15.88
C ASN A 181 -21.92 8.44 16.62
N GLN A 182 -21.13 7.54 16.02
CA GLN A 182 -19.95 6.89 16.62
C GLN A 182 -18.67 7.08 15.81
N LEU A 183 -18.79 7.56 14.57
CA LEU A 183 -17.65 7.83 13.69
C LEU A 183 -17.02 9.18 14.02
N ASP A 184 -15.69 9.25 13.94
CA ASP A 184 -14.96 10.52 14.05
C ASP A 184 -15.23 11.46 12.86
N ASP A 185 -14.93 12.75 13.04
CA ASP A 185 -15.23 13.79 12.05
C ASP A 185 -14.50 13.58 10.70
N GLU A 186 -13.26 13.05 10.73
CA GLU A 186 -12.46 12.80 9.53
C GLU A 186 -13.06 11.65 8.69
N ARG A 187 -13.52 10.58 9.35
CA ARG A 187 -14.18 9.43 8.74
C ARG A 187 -15.58 9.79 8.25
N CYS A 188 -16.33 10.61 8.98
CA CYS A 188 -17.60 11.16 8.52
C CYS A 188 -17.43 12.01 7.25
N SER A 189 -16.43 12.89 7.20
CA SER A 189 -16.17 13.75 6.03
C SER A 189 -15.81 12.93 4.80
N SER A 190 -14.92 11.93 4.94
CA SER A 190 -14.50 11.09 3.82
C SER A 190 -15.63 10.20 3.29
N LEU A 191 -16.45 9.61 4.16
CA LEU A 191 -17.63 8.84 3.75
C LEU A 191 -18.68 9.73 3.08
N HIS A 192 -18.92 10.93 3.61
CA HIS A 192 -19.84 11.90 3.01
C HIS A 192 -19.44 12.26 1.57
N ASP A 193 -18.15 12.52 1.32
CA ASP A 193 -17.65 12.88 -0.01
C ASP A 193 -17.77 11.69 -0.98
N ALA A 194 -17.44 10.48 -0.54
CA ALA A 194 -17.55 9.26 -1.34
C ALA A 194 -19.01 8.93 -1.69
N ILE A 195 -19.95 9.07 -0.75
CA ILE A 195 -21.39 8.87 -1.00
C ILE A 195 -21.93 9.97 -1.92
N THR A 196 -21.50 11.22 -1.73
CA THR A 196 -21.89 12.35 -2.60
C THR A 196 -21.48 12.10 -4.04
N GLN A 197 -20.29 11.53 -4.26
CA GLN A 197 -19.79 11.21 -5.60
C GLN A 197 -20.60 10.09 -6.29
N ASN A 198 -21.02 9.06 -5.55
CA ASN A 198 -21.65 7.86 -6.12
C ASN A 198 -23.19 7.88 -6.17
N PHE A 199 -23.81 8.48 -5.15
CA PHE A 199 -25.28 8.52 -4.99
C PHE A 199 -25.85 9.93 -4.96
N GLY A 200 -25.00 10.95 -4.87
CA GLY A 200 -25.40 12.35 -4.85
C GLY A 200 -25.51 12.93 -3.44
N ARG A 201 -25.42 14.26 -3.38
CA ARG A 201 -25.44 15.05 -2.15
C ARG A 201 -26.69 14.84 -1.27
N PRO A 202 -27.91 14.69 -1.81
CA PRO A 202 -29.10 14.50 -0.98
C PRO A 202 -29.02 13.26 -0.08
N LEU A 203 -28.51 12.15 -0.62
CA LEU A 203 -28.38 10.89 0.13
C LEU A 203 -27.27 10.97 1.20
N ALA A 204 -26.12 11.57 0.85
CA ALA A 204 -25.01 11.76 1.78
C ALA A 204 -25.40 12.61 3.00
N LEU A 205 -26.17 13.69 2.79
CA LEU A 205 -26.66 14.53 3.89
C LEU A 205 -27.71 13.83 4.75
N ALA A 206 -28.55 12.97 4.16
CA ALA A 206 -29.50 12.17 4.91
C ALA A 206 -28.80 11.15 5.81
N ALA A 207 -27.76 10.48 5.30
CA ALA A 207 -26.92 9.55 6.07
C ALA A 207 -26.22 10.26 7.23
N LEU A 208 -25.53 11.38 6.95
CA LEU A 208 -24.78 12.16 7.95
C LEU A 208 -25.65 12.71 9.08
N ARG A 209 -26.92 13.02 8.79
CA ARG A 209 -27.89 13.55 9.76
C ARG A 209 -28.65 12.47 10.52
N GLY A 210 -28.31 11.19 10.34
CA GLY A 210 -29.03 10.08 10.96
C GLY A 210 -30.47 9.93 10.45
N LYS A 211 -30.79 10.45 9.27
CA LYS A 211 -32.14 10.33 8.66
C LYS A 211 -32.33 9.00 7.92
N LEU A 212 -31.24 8.28 7.68
CA LEU A 212 -31.27 6.91 7.17
C LEU A 212 -31.14 5.92 8.33
N GLY A 213 -31.83 4.80 8.24
CA GLY A 213 -31.70 3.69 9.18
C GLY A 213 -32.61 2.53 8.83
N HIS A 214 -32.76 1.58 9.75
CA HIS A 214 -33.59 0.39 9.53
C HIS A 214 -34.96 0.54 10.18
N GLU A 215 -35.97 -0.11 9.61
CA GLU A 215 -37.33 -0.11 10.15
C GLU A 215 -37.36 -0.75 11.54
N GLY A 216 -37.82 0.01 12.56
CA GLY A 216 -37.89 -0.44 13.96
C GLY A 216 -36.70 -0.06 14.84
N GLU A 217 -35.67 0.60 14.30
CA GLU A 217 -34.54 1.12 15.07
C GLU A 217 -34.92 2.47 15.73
N ILE A 218 -35.33 2.41 17.00
CA ILE A 218 -35.70 3.59 17.81
C ILE A 218 -34.41 4.31 18.21
N ILE A 219 -34.22 5.54 17.72
CA ILE A 219 -33.22 6.45 18.26
C ILE A 219 -33.89 7.25 19.37
N ASP A 220 -33.45 7.05 20.62
CA ASP A 220 -33.67 8.03 21.68
C ASP A 220 -33.08 9.36 21.21
N ALA A 221 -33.95 10.36 21.04
CA ALA A 221 -33.52 11.72 20.73
C ALA A 221 -32.53 12.20 21.80
N PRO A 222 -31.42 12.87 21.44
CA PRO A 222 -30.58 13.51 22.44
C PRO A 222 -31.44 14.51 23.22
N GLU A 223 -31.51 14.35 24.55
CA GLU A 223 -32.16 15.33 25.40
C GLU A 223 -31.54 16.71 25.14
N PRO A 224 -32.37 17.78 25.09
CA PRO A 224 -31.84 19.12 24.93
C PRO A 224 -30.93 19.41 26.13
N THR A 225 -29.63 19.61 25.89
CA THR A 225 -28.76 20.21 26.89
C THR A 225 -29.27 21.61 27.20
N ASP A 226 -29.87 21.76 28.39
CA ASP A 226 -30.24 23.03 28.97
C ASP A 226 -29.02 23.96 28.98
N PHE A 227 -29.06 24.96 28.11
CA PHE A 227 -28.11 26.06 28.14
C PHE A 227 -28.49 26.94 29.34
N VAL A 228 -27.86 26.68 30.49
CA VAL A 228 -27.98 27.55 31.67
C VAL A 228 -27.17 28.83 31.40
N PRO A 229 -27.80 30.03 31.31
CA PRO A 229 -27.03 31.26 31.20
C PRO A 229 -26.41 31.56 32.57
N ALA A 230 -25.07 31.65 32.60
CA ALA A 230 -24.34 32.09 33.78
C ALA A 230 -24.75 33.52 34.13
N ALA A 231 -25.45 33.66 35.26
CA ALA A 231 -25.79 34.92 35.86
C ALA A 231 -24.53 35.66 36.34
N GLY A 232 -24.50 36.98 36.08
CA GLY A 232 -23.78 37.92 36.94
C GLY A 232 -22.81 38.84 36.22
N TYR A 233 -23.33 39.91 35.60
CA TYR A 233 -22.83 41.26 35.85
C TYR A 233 -23.88 42.27 35.40
N ALA A 234 -24.55 42.89 36.37
CA ALA A 234 -25.39 44.06 36.17
C ALA A 234 -24.53 45.33 36.26
N PRO A 235 -24.81 46.35 35.44
CA PRO A 235 -24.81 47.71 35.94
C PRO A 235 -26.15 48.41 35.67
N ALA A 236 -26.41 49.39 36.53
CA ALA A 236 -27.68 50.03 36.84
C ALA A 236 -28.32 50.85 35.69
N ALA A 237 -29.67 50.92 35.72
CA ALA A 237 -30.45 51.99 35.12
C ALA A 237 -30.59 53.16 36.13
N PRO A 238 -30.85 54.41 35.68
CA PRO A 238 -32.26 54.78 35.52
C PRO A 238 -32.61 55.78 34.38
N ASP A 239 -33.89 55.71 34.04
CA ASP A 239 -34.85 56.76 33.64
C ASP A 239 -34.91 57.37 32.22
N GLN A 240 -36.07 57.08 31.58
CA GLN A 240 -37.08 58.00 31.01
C GLN A 240 -36.61 59.03 29.94
N THR A 241 -37.13 59.07 28.71
CA THR A 241 -38.53 59.31 28.29
C THR A 241 -38.57 59.31 26.74
N ALA A 242 -39.65 58.82 26.10
CA ALA A 242 -40.12 59.34 24.81
C ALA A 242 -41.59 58.91 24.55
N PRO A 243 -42.46 59.79 24.00
CA PRO A 243 -43.90 59.56 23.94
C PRO A 243 -44.40 58.94 22.62
N ALA A 244 -45.66 58.49 22.69
CA ALA A 244 -46.46 57.82 21.68
C ALA A 244 -46.75 58.65 20.40
N ALA A 245 -47.03 57.98 19.28
CA ALA A 245 -48.38 57.92 18.69
C ALA A 245 -48.46 57.20 17.32
N TYR A 246 -49.53 56.42 17.20
CA TYR A 246 -50.43 56.24 16.05
C TYR A 246 -50.28 55.03 15.11
N VAL A 247 -51.40 54.28 15.05
CA VAL A 247 -51.76 53.14 14.19
C VAL A 247 -52.88 53.65 13.26
N PRO A 248 -52.98 53.19 12.01
CA PRO A 248 -54.13 52.32 11.64
C PRO A 248 -53.71 51.27 10.58
N ALA A 249 -54.42 50.21 10.19
CA ALA A 249 -55.46 49.32 10.70
C ALA A 249 -55.61 48.22 9.60
N ALA A 250 -55.85 46.95 9.96
CA ALA A 250 -56.19 45.86 9.01
C ALA A 250 -57.66 45.96 8.54
N PRO A 251 -58.16 45.18 7.54
CA PRO A 251 -58.59 43.77 7.75
C PRO A 251 -58.32 42.83 6.53
N ALA A 252 -57.97 41.54 6.67
CA ALA A 252 -58.71 40.34 7.08
C ALA A 252 -59.59 39.66 5.98
N GLU A 253 -59.14 38.46 5.56
CA GLU A 253 -59.87 37.17 5.46
C GLU A 253 -61.09 37.00 4.53
N ALA A 254 -61.03 36.01 3.61
CA ALA A 254 -62.11 35.03 3.32
C ALA A 254 -61.74 34.05 2.17
N ALA A 255 -61.67 32.74 2.48
CA ALA A 255 -62.10 31.63 1.62
C ALA A 255 -63.43 31.09 2.20
N PRO A 256 -64.32 30.39 1.45
CA PRO A 256 -64.13 28.96 1.20
C PRO A 256 -64.79 28.35 -0.08
N GLU A 257 -64.29 27.14 -0.41
CA GLU A 257 -64.89 25.89 -0.95
C GLU A 257 -66.18 25.84 -1.79
N GLY A 258 -66.17 24.93 -2.79
CA GLY A 258 -67.37 24.22 -3.26
C GLY A 258 -67.25 23.50 -4.62
N TYR A 259 -67.02 22.16 -4.58
CA TYR A 259 -67.49 21.03 -5.44
C TYR A 259 -68.10 21.34 -6.84
N VAL A 260 -67.93 20.56 -7.92
CA VAL A 260 -68.16 19.10 -8.09
C VAL A 260 -67.57 18.54 -9.41
N ALA A 261 -66.98 17.33 -9.31
CA ALA A 261 -67.10 16.09 -10.12
C ALA A 261 -66.86 15.94 -11.64
N ALA A 262 -66.21 14.78 -11.90
CA ALA A 262 -66.35 13.80 -13.01
C ALA A 262 -65.44 13.97 -14.25
N SER A 263 -64.87 12.93 -14.89
CA SER A 263 -64.72 11.48 -14.68
C SER A 263 -64.16 10.90 -15.99
N ALA A 264 -63.13 10.04 -15.92
CA ALA A 264 -62.78 8.95 -16.87
C ALA A 264 -62.44 9.34 -18.33
N ALA A 265 -61.73 8.57 -19.15
CA ALA A 265 -60.72 7.51 -19.05
C ALA A 265 -60.28 7.23 -20.51
N ASP A 266 -59.10 6.63 -20.65
CA ASP A 266 -58.72 5.67 -21.69
C ASP A 266 -58.02 6.07 -23.01
N ASP A 267 -57.14 5.14 -23.39
CA ASP A 267 -56.47 4.85 -24.66
C ASP A 267 -55.28 5.70 -25.16
N GLY A 268 -54.08 5.12 -25.05
CA GLY A 268 -52.99 5.33 -26.01
C GLY A 268 -53.08 4.34 -27.19
N PRO A 269 -51.99 4.04 -27.92
CA PRO A 269 -50.88 4.86 -28.41
C PRO A 269 -50.80 4.81 -29.97
N ARG A 270 -49.82 5.48 -30.61
CA ARG A 270 -48.97 4.94 -31.72
C ARG A 270 -48.12 5.99 -32.49
N PHE A 271 -46.84 5.63 -32.61
CA PHE A 271 -45.85 5.83 -33.69
C PHE A 271 -45.57 7.21 -34.33
N GLY A 272 -44.28 7.60 -34.27
CA GLY A 272 -43.43 7.56 -35.48
C GLY A 272 -42.71 8.84 -35.92
N GLY A 273 -41.38 8.74 -36.07
CA GLY A 273 -40.52 9.63 -36.88
C GLY A 273 -39.67 10.61 -36.06
N ALA A 274 -38.41 10.89 -36.35
CA ALA A 274 -37.49 10.50 -37.41
C ALA A 274 -36.06 10.91 -37.00
N ALA A 275 -35.04 10.22 -37.52
CA ALA A 275 -33.66 10.73 -37.59
C ALA A 275 -33.56 11.84 -38.68
N PRO A 276 -32.47 12.64 -38.74
CA PRO A 276 -31.30 12.24 -39.54
C PRO A 276 -29.92 12.72 -38.98
N ALA A 277 -28.83 11.97 -39.21
CA ALA A 277 -27.73 12.20 -40.18
C ALA A 277 -26.78 13.39 -39.84
N ALA A 278 -25.49 13.18 -39.55
CA ALA A 278 -24.35 12.89 -40.43
C ALA A 278 -23.56 14.17 -40.86
N GLY A 279 -22.23 14.06 -40.85
CA GLY A 279 -21.26 15.02 -41.41
C GLY A 279 -20.18 15.41 -40.38
N GLY A 280 -18.87 15.21 -40.53
CA GLY A 280 -18.07 14.88 -41.71
C GLY A 280 -17.20 16.08 -42.14
N VAL A 281 -15.97 16.16 -41.57
CA VAL A 281 -14.70 16.78 -42.07
C VAL A 281 -14.66 18.29 -42.41
N PRO A 282 -13.49 18.94 -42.67
CA PRO A 282 -12.12 18.83 -42.13
C PRO A 282 -11.42 20.20 -41.80
N VAL A 283 -10.24 20.12 -41.17
CA VAL A 283 -8.99 20.91 -41.29
C VAL A 283 -9.00 22.34 -41.88
N THR A 284 -8.53 23.32 -41.10
CA THR A 284 -7.52 24.39 -41.40
C THR A 284 -7.09 25.01 -40.06
N GLY A 285 -5.84 25.21 -39.65
CA GLY A 285 -4.76 25.89 -40.37
C GLY A 285 -4.84 27.41 -40.12
N GLY A 286 -4.17 27.95 -39.08
CA GLY A 286 -4.13 29.40 -38.87
C GLY A 286 -3.48 29.86 -37.57
N VAL A 287 -2.19 30.23 -37.65
CA VAL A 287 -1.50 31.09 -36.68
C VAL A 287 -1.97 32.54 -36.88
N PRO A 288 -1.94 33.39 -35.84
CA PRO A 288 -1.15 34.61 -36.02
C PRO A 288 -0.25 34.93 -34.82
N ALA A 289 0.89 35.52 -35.17
CA ALA A 289 1.79 36.23 -34.27
C ALA A 289 1.22 37.62 -33.94
N GLY A 290 1.54 38.12 -32.74
CA GLY A 290 1.27 39.51 -32.37
C GLY A 290 1.83 39.82 -30.98
N GLY A 291 3.03 40.39 -30.92
CA GLY A 291 3.62 40.91 -29.70
C GLY A 291 3.02 42.26 -29.29
N GLY A 292 3.01 42.52 -27.98
CA GLY A 292 2.67 43.82 -27.40
C GLY A 292 3.35 44.00 -26.04
N ARG A 293 4.23 45.00 -25.95
CA ARG A 293 4.81 45.54 -24.72
C ARG A 293 3.84 46.53 -24.06
N SER A 294 3.73 46.50 -22.73
CA SER A 294 3.38 47.63 -21.84
C SER A 294 3.71 47.21 -20.40
N VAL A 295 4.72 47.79 -19.72
CA VAL A 295 4.69 49.02 -18.89
C VAL A 295 3.49 49.05 -17.93
N GLY A 296 3.76 48.86 -16.64
CA GLY A 296 2.76 48.74 -15.56
C GLY A 296 2.27 50.05 -14.95
N PRO A 297 1.66 49.98 -13.75
CA PRO A 297 1.83 51.04 -12.76
C PRO A 297 2.13 50.52 -11.33
N ARG A 298 2.57 51.48 -10.50
CA ARG A 298 3.15 51.39 -9.15
C ARG A 298 2.16 51.00 -8.03
N GLY A 299 2.75 50.59 -6.89
CA GLY A 299 2.15 50.17 -5.62
C GLY A 299 1.27 51.19 -4.88
N PRO A 300 0.90 50.87 -3.62
CA PRO A 300 1.70 51.39 -2.49
C PRO A 300 2.10 50.34 -1.44
N ALA A 301 3.07 50.74 -0.62
CA ALA A 301 3.77 49.97 0.42
C ALA A 301 3.06 49.94 1.78
N LEU A 302 3.40 48.99 2.67
CA LEU A 302 3.71 49.22 4.10
C LEU A 302 4.21 47.93 4.83
N VAL A 303 5.38 48.06 5.49
CA VAL A 303 5.90 47.46 6.77
C VAL A 303 6.22 45.95 6.95
N PRO A 304 7.46 45.62 7.40
CA PRO A 304 7.80 44.46 8.24
C PRO A 304 8.32 44.86 9.64
N PRO A 305 8.22 44.00 10.68
CA PRO A 305 9.42 43.50 11.40
C PRO A 305 9.22 42.15 12.17
N PRO A 306 10.16 41.63 13.00
CA PRO A 306 11.61 41.47 12.84
C PRO A 306 12.14 40.06 13.25
N ALA A 307 13.45 39.84 13.01
CA ALA A 307 14.26 38.70 13.45
C ALA A 307 14.76 38.84 14.90
N VAL A 308 15.01 37.70 15.59
CA VAL A 308 15.76 37.63 16.86
C VAL A 308 16.86 36.55 16.78
N VAL A 309 17.97 36.90 17.42
CA VAL A 309 19.34 36.38 17.42
C VAL A 309 19.49 35.09 18.24
N VAL A 310 20.34 34.15 17.77
CA VAL A 310 20.85 33.01 18.55
C VAL A 310 22.28 33.31 18.98
N THR A 311 22.56 33.22 20.28
CA THR A 311 23.91 33.20 20.86
C THR A 311 24.16 31.87 21.58
N THR A 312 25.29 31.24 21.27
CA THR A 312 25.93 30.19 22.08
C THR A 312 26.77 30.85 23.21
N PRO A 313 27.17 30.13 24.28
CA PRO A 313 28.43 29.36 24.23
C PRO A 313 28.45 28.06 25.07
N GLY A 314 29.41 27.17 24.76
CA GLY A 314 29.68 25.94 25.49
C GLY A 314 30.67 26.08 26.67
N GLY A 315 30.87 24.98 27.39
CA GLY A 315 31.90 24.85 28.43
C GLY A 315 31.84 23.51 29.18
N VAL A 316 32.91 22.73 29.06
CA VAL A 316 33.18 21.40 29.64
C VAL A 316 33.64 21.52 31.10
N VAL A 317 33.19 20.65 32.03
CA VAL A 317 33.99 20.17 33.19
C VAL A 317 33.56 18.76 33.63
N THR A 318 34.55 18.01 34.08
CA THR A 318 34.65 16.59 34.39
C THR A 318 34.28 16.20 35.84
N SER A 319 34.05 14.89 36.03
CA SER A 319 34.46 14.04 37.17
C SER A 319 33.96 14.30 38.60
N GLY A 320 33.45 13.24 39.23
CA GLY A 320 33.63 13.02 40.68
C GLY A 320 32.50 12.26 41.38
N SER A 321 32.62 10.93 41.52
CA SER A 321 32.17 10.23 42.75
C SER A 321 33.19 10.53 43.87
N PRO A 322 32.88 10.51 45.20
CA PRO A 322 32.46 9.31 45.98
C PRO A 322 31.69 9.68 47.30
N PRO A 323 31.70 8.94 48.45
CA PRO A 323 31.75 7.49 48.75
C PRO A 323 30.59 6.98 49.66
N VAL A 324 30.63 5.67 49.90
CA VAL A 324 29.86 4.80 50.82
C VAL A 324 30.14 5.08 52.32
N VAL A 325 29.11 5.09 53.20
CA VAL A 325 29.12 4.47 54.56
C VAL A 325 27.68 4.09 54.99
N ALA A 326 27.58 2.92 55.62
CA ALA A 326 26.40 2.21 56.10
C ALA A 326 25.72 2.78 57.37
N GLY A 327 24.42 2.49 57.52
CA GLY A 327 23.67 2.64 58.77
C GLY A 327 22.18 2.45 58.55
N GLY A 328 21.64 1.26 58.88
CA GLY A 328 20.24 0.94 58.66
C GLY A 328 19.28 1.60 59.66
N ARG A 329 18.11 2.01 59.17
CA ARG A 329 16.78 1.70 59.75
C ARG A 329 15.65 2.36 58.95
N VAL A 330 14.71 1.50 58.54
CA VAL A 330 13.25 1.72 58.34
C VAL A 330 12.82 2.71 57.24
N ALA A 331 12.20 2.14 56.19
CA ALA A 331 11.57 2.83 55.09
C ALA A 331 10.24 3.53 55.48
N PRO A 332 9.94 4.71 54.94
CA PRO A 332 8.58 5.22 54.86
C PRO A 332 7.90 4.80 53.53
N PRO A 333 6.62 4.41 53.51
CA PRO A 333 5.89 4.13 52.28
C PRO A 333 5.36 5.44 51.69
N GLY A 334 5.52 5.64 50.38
CA GLY A 334 4.95 6.82 49.72
C GLY A 334 5.57 7.13 48.36
N SER A 335 5.33 6.26 47.39
CA SER A 335 5.35 6.66 45.98
C SER A 335 3.92 6.53 45.45
N PRO A 336 3.40 7.51 44.70
CA PRO A 336 2.05 7.41 44.16
C PRO A 336 2.06 6.36 43.05
N LEU A 337 1.39 5.23 43.31
CA LEU A 337 0.86 4.37 42.27
C LEU A 337 -0.07 5.24 41.41
N VAL A 338 0.29 5.41 40.15
CA VAL A 338 -0.65 5.88 39.12
C VAL A 338 -1.67 4.76 38.95
N VAL A 339 -2.80 4.90 39.63
CA VAL A 339 -3.99 4.06 39.45
C VAL A 339 -4.71 4.61 38.22
N GLU A 340 -4.57 3.93 37.08
CA GLU A 340 -5.48 4.14 35.96
C GLU A 340 -6.87 3.65 36.38
N ILE A 341 -7.76 4.60 36.65
CA ILE A 341 -9.16 4.34 36.88
C ILE A 341 -9.79 4.02 35.52
N ARG A 342 -9.97 2.74 35.20
CA ARG A 342 -10.90 2.30 34.14
C ARG A 342 -12.29 2.12 34.76
N LEU A 343 -13.21 3.01 34.39
CA LEU A 343 -14.63 2.88 34.65
C LEU A 343 -15.24 1.87 33.67
N SER A 344 -15.22 0.58 34.03
CA SER A 344 -16.27 -0.41 33.71
C SER A 344 -15.93 -1.78 34.30
N GLY A 345 -16.54 -2.09 35.44
CA GLY A 345 -17.23 -3.36 35.66
C GLY A 345 -16.51 -4.71 35.72
N GLU A 346 -15.19 -4.84 35.51
CA GLU A 346 -14.53 -6.16 35.59
C GLU A 346 -13.30 -6.16 36.50
N ARG A 347 -13.26 -7.09 37.46
CA ARG A 347 -12.24 -7.19 38.51
C ARG A 347 -10.86 -7.36 37.89
N VAL A 348 -9.96 -6.40 38.13
CA VAL A 348 -8.53 -6.54 37.83
C VAL A 348 -7.97 -7.70 38.65
N GLN A 349 -7.82 -8.87 38.03
CA GLN A 349 -7.03 -9.96 38.59
C GLN A 349 -5.56 -9.56 38.45
N VAL A 350 -4.90 -9.31 39.59
CA VAL A 350 -3.45 -9.13 39.62
C VAL A 350 -2.82 -10.49 39.36
N GLU A 351 -2.34 -10.69 38.14
CA GLU A 351 -1.63 -11.90 37.73
C GLU A 351 -0.38 -12.10 38.59
N THR A 352 -0.21 -13.31 39.11
CA THR A 352 1.00 -13.67 39.89
C THR A 352 2.24 -13.70 38.99
N PRO A 353 3.46 -13.51 39.55
CA PRO A 353 4.69 -13.61 38.75
C PRO A 353 4.88 -14.96 38.06
N GLU A 354 4.36 -16.04 38.64
CA GLU A 354 4.39 -17.40 38.08
C GLU A 354 3.43 -17.51 36.88
N GLN A 355 2.18 -17.05 37.02
CA GLN A 355 1.22 -17.01 35.92
C GLN A 355 1.71 -16.15 34.76
N ARG A 356 2.39 -15.03 35.04
CA ARG A 356 3.01 -14.20 34.01
C ARG A 356 4.08 -14.96 33.22
N ARG A 357 4.96 -15.71 33.90
CA ARG A 357 6.00 -16.53 33.25
C ARG A 357 5.39 -17.63 32.40
N GLU A 358 4.42 -18.36 32.94
CA GLU A 358 3.70 -19.42 32.20
C GLU A 358 3.00 -18.86 30.96
N ARG A 359 2.43 -17.65 31.06
CA ARG A 359 1.84 -16.94 29.92
C ARG A 359 2.88 -16.52 28.90
N GLU A 360 4.01 -15.96 29.33
CA GLU A 360 5.12 -15.59 28.46
C GLU A 360 5.66 -16.82 27.70
N GLU A 361 5.87 -17.94 28.38
CA GLU A 361 6.29 -19.21 27.76
C GLU A 361 5.25 -19.79 26.80
N LEU A 362 3.96 -19.59 27.08
CA LEU A 362 2.89 -19.98 26.16
C LEU A 362 2.88 -19.11 24.90
N LEU A 363 3.00 -17.79 25.05
CA LEU A 363 3.03 -16.85 23.92
C LEU A 363 4.26 -17.06 23.05
N GLU A 364 5.40 -17.38 23.65
CA GLU A 364 6.62 -17.71 22.94
C GLU A 364 6.44 -18.97 22.08
N ARG A 365 5.88 -20.05 22.65
CA ARG A 365 5.56 -21.27 21.89
C ARG A 365 4.55 -21.02 20.77
N LEU A 366 3.51 -20.24 21.03
CA LEU A 366 2.53 -19.88 20.00
C LEU A 366 3.17 -19.06 18.88
N ALA A 367 4.14 -18.20 19.19
CA ALA A 367 4.86 -17.41 18.19
C ALA A 367 5.74 -18.32 17.32
N GLU A 368 6.39 -19.31 17.94
CA GLU A 368 7.14 -20.37 17.25
C GLU A 368 6.26 -21.30 16.41
N GLU A 369 4.94 -21.30 16.57
CA GLU A 369 4.04 -22.12 15.75
C GLU A 369 3.35 -21.29 14.65
N THR A 370 2.97 -20.05 14.96
CA THR A 370 2.03 -19.26 14.14
C THR A 370 2.56 -17.90 13.68
N ALA A 371 3.77 -17.52 14.10
CA ALA A 371 4.37 -16.22 13.82
C ALA A 371 5.87 -16.32 13.46
N GLN A 372 6.23 -17.22 12.54
CA GLN A 372 7.63 -17.46 12.15
C GLN A 372 8.34 -16.19 11.69
N TRP A 373 7.64 -15.32 10.95
CA TRP A 373 8.19 -14.02 10.52
C TRP A 373 8.62 -13.16 11.71
N TRP A 374 7.86 -13.18 12.82
CA TRP A 374 8.18 -12.42 14.02
C TRP A 374 9.39 -13.03 14.73
N VAL A 375 9.41 -14.35 14.87
CA VAL A 375 10.54 -15.08 15.48
C VAL A 375 11.83 -14.81 14.70
N GLY A 376 11.79 -14.89 13.37
CA GLY A 376 12.92 -14.57 12.50
C GLY A 376 13.38 -13.12 12.63
N ALA A 377 12.46 -12.17 12.55
CA ALA A 377 12.78 -10.74 12.67
C ALA A 377 13.36 -10.38 14.05
N ARG A 378 12.79 -10.93 15.14
CA ARG A 378 13.29 -10.73 16.51
C ARG A 378 14.69 -11.33 16.69
N ARG A 379 14.93 -12.55 16.19
CA ARG A 379 16.27 -13.16 16.21
C ARG A 379 17.29 -12.32 15.45
N GLY A 380 16.91 -11.79 14.29
CA GLY A 380 17.76 -10.87 13.52
C GLY A 380 18.06 -9.59 14.31
N TRP A 381 17.05 -9.03 14.99
CA TRP A 381 17.19 -7.84 15.84
C TRP A 381 18.10 -8.11 17.05
N GLU A 382 17.94 -9.23 17.74
CA GLU A 382 18.82 -9.64 18.85
C GLU A 382 20.28 -9.74 18.38
N SER A 383 20.52 -10.37 17.23
CA SER A 383 21.85 -10.44 16.61
C SER A 383 22.41 -9.06 16.28
N LEU A 384 21.60 -8.17 15.73
CA LEU A 384 21.99 -6.79 15.39
C LEU A 384 22.36 -5.99 16.64
N VAL A 385 21.57 -6.10 17.72
CA VAL A 385 21.84 -5.48 19.02
C VAL A 385 23.14 -6.01 19.62
N GLN A 386 23.39 -7.32 19.55
CA GLN A 386 24.63 -7.95 20.03
C GLN A 386 25.86 -7.46 19.25
N ARG A 387 25.74 -7.35 17.92
CA ARG A 387 26.82 -6.87 17.04
C ARG A 387 27.09 -5.37 17.18
N ARG A 388 26.14 -4.59 17.70
CA ARG A 388 26.23 -3.12 17.89
C ARG A 388 26.61 -2.36 16.62
N LEU A 389 26.11 -2.79 15.47
CA LEU A 389 26.39 -2.14 14.19
C LEU A 389 25.80 -0.73 14.15
N ALA A 390 26.51 0.18 13.48
CA ALA A 390 25.95 1.49 13.15
C ALA A 390 24.76 1.33 12.18
N PRO A 391 23.73 2.19 12.21
CA PRO A 391 22.54 2.06 11.36
C PRO A 391 22.87 1.93 9.87
N ALA A 392 23.86 2.70 9.41
CA ALA A 392 24.26 2.67 8.01
C ALA A 392 24.97 1.38 7.59
N GLU A 393 25.71 0.76 8.50
CA GLU A 393 26.37 -0.52 8.26
C GLU A 393 25.36 -1.66 8.32
N ALA A 394 24.46 -1.65 9.31
CA ALA A 394 23.37 -2.61 9.43
C ALA A 394 22.48 -2.61 8.18
N ALA A 395 22.10 -1.44 7.65
CA ALA A 395 21.30 -1.35 6.43
C ALA A 395 22.04 -1.93 5.21
N ARG A 396 23.34 -1.68 5.05
CA ARG A 396 24.14 -2.24 3.94
C ARG A 396 24.29 -3.75 4.05
N ASP A 397 24.70 -4.25 5.21
CA ASP A 397 24.87 -5.68 5.49
C ASP A 397 23.55 -6.43 5.25
N THR A 398 22.44 -5.87 5.74
CA THR A 398 21.09 -6.44 5.57
C THR A 398 20.69 -6.49 4.10
N LEU A 399 20.81 -5.39 3.35
CA LEU A 399 20.39 -5.36 1.95
C LEU A 399 21.33 -6.15 1.03
N GLU A 400 22.60 -6.33 1.41
CA GLU A 400 23.52 -7.23 0.69
C GLU A 400 23.14 -8.70 0.89
N ARG A 401 22.74 -9.07 2.11
CA ARG A 401 22.30 -10.43 2.45
C ARG A 401 20.88 -10.75 1.95
N PHE A 402 19.99 -9.76 1.97
CA PHE A 402 18.56 -9.90 1.63
C PHE A 402 18.15 -8.87 0.56
N PRO A 403 18.53 -9.08 -0.71
CA PRO A 403 18.41 -8.06 -1.75
C PRO A 403 16.97 -7.62 -2.08
N TYR A 404 15.97 -8.44 -1.76
CA TYR A 404 14.56 -8.16 -2.05
C TYR A 404 13.71 -7.96 -0.78
N LEU A 405 14.36 -7.73 0.38
CA LEU A 405 13.72 -7.50 1.68
C LEU A 405 12.53 -6.55 1.60
N LEU A 406 12.74 -5.36 1.04
CA LEU A 406 11.73 -4.32 1.01
C LEU A 406 10.61 -4.58 -0.01
N SER A 407 10.70 -5.62 -0.83
CA SER A 407 9.70 -5.96 -1.85
C SER A 407 8.74 -7.07 -1.42
N VAL A 408 8.94 -7.67 -0.25
CA VAL A 408 8.10 -8.72 0.33
C VAL A 408 7.35 -8.15 1.54
N PRO A 409 6.06 -8.44 1.78
CA PRO A 409 5.39 -7.98 2.99
C PRO A 409 5.99 -8.61 4.25
N LEU A 410 6.10 -7.83 5.35
CA LEU A 410 6.65 -8.30 6.63
C LEU A 410 6.03 -9.62 7.10
N ALA A 411 4.70 -9.71 7.09
CA ALA A 411 3.96 -10.88 7.56
C ALA A 411 4.09 -12.13 6.68
N LYS A 412 4.72 -12.02 5.50
CA LYS A 412 5.00 -13.13 4.57
C LYS A 412 6.49 -13.38 4.40
N SER A 413 7.33 -12.68 5.15
CA SER A 413 8.78 -12.72 4.95
C SER A 413 9.40 -14.07 5.31
N ASP A 414 8.73 -14.87 6.13
CA ASP A 414 9.10 -16.25 6.44
C ASP A 414 8.84 -17.25 5.31
N GLU A 415 8.06 -16.88 4.29
CA GLU A 415 7.86 -17.73 3.09
C GLU A 415 9.08 -17.70 2.13
N PHE A 416 10.07 -16.85 2.41
CA PHE A 416 11.19 -16.56 1.50
C PHE A 416 12.56 -16.82 2.15
N ASP A 417 13.56 -17.14 1.31
CA ASP A 417 14.93 -17.49 1.71
C ASP A 417 14.97 -18.55 2.85
N ASP A 418 14.15 -19.60 2.74
CA ASP A 418 14.01 -20.66 3.76
C ASP A 418 13.67 -20.09 5.15
N GLY A 419 12.81 -19.06 5.20
CA GLY A 419 12.41 -18.36 6.42
C GLY A 419 13.36 -17.27 6.89
N ARG A 420 14.51 -17.11 6.24
CA ARG A 420 15.57 -16.19 6.70
C ARG A 420 15.34 -14.75 6.29
N LEU A 421 14.51 -14.48 5.27
CA LEU A 421 14.25 -13.11 4.85
C LEU A 421 13.63 -12.27 5.99
N ALA A 422 12.83 -12.90 6.85
CA ALA A 422 12.28 -12.30 8.06
C ALA A 422 13.36 -11.69 8.98
N GLU A 423 14.54 -12.31 9.08
CA GLU A 423 15.67 -11.77 9.87
C GLU A 423 16.10 -10.38 9.38
N GLY A 424 15.92 -10.08 8.08
CA GLY A 424 16.26 -8.79 7.50
C GLY A 424 15.42 -7.64 8.05
N TYR A 425 14.18 -7.91 8.50
CA TYR A 425 13.33 -6.90 9.13
C TYR A 425 13.82 -6.45 10.51
N ALA A 426 14.91 -7.01 11.01
CA ALA A 426 15.64 -6.51 12.17
C ALA A 426 15.96 -5.00 12.10
N ILE A 427 16.22 -4.45 10.91
CA ILE A 427 16.49 -3.02 10.75
C ILE A 427 15.26 -2.14 11.00
N LEU A 428 14.06 -2.67 10.71
CA LEU A 428 12.80 -1.99 11.03
C LEU A 428 12.53 -2.09 12.55
N LEU A 429 12.64 -3.29 13.12
CA LEU A 429 12.45 -3.49 14.56
C LEU A 429 13.45 -2.68 15.39
N GLN A 430 14.70 -2.57 14.94
CA GLN A 430 15.71 -1.75 15.59
C GLN A 430 15.34 -0.25 15.58
N ARG A 431 14.66 0.22 14.53
CA ARG A 431 14.18 1.59 14.48
C ARG A 431 13.04 1.80 15.47
N LEU A 432 12.04 0.91 15.46
CA LEU A 432 10.90 0.97 16.38
C LEU A 432 11.35 0.92 17.84
N GLU A 433 12.28 0.03 18.19
CA GLU A 433 12.88 -0.05 19.54
C GLU A 433 13.62 1.23 19.97
N LYS A 434 14.15 2.00 19.01
CA LYS A 434 14.80 3.29 19.31
C LYS A 434 13.80 4.41 19.52
N GLU A 435 12.68 4.38 18.78
CA GLU A 435 11.59 5.34 18.93
C GLU A 435 10.81 5.08 20.22
N GLU A 436 10.60 3.81 20.55
CA GLU A 436 9.93 3.36 21.76
C GLU A 436 10.71 2.21 22.45
N PRO A 437 11.43 2.50 23.54
CA PRO A 437 12.15 1.47 24.28
C PRO A 437 11.22 0.36 24.79
N GLY A 438 11.64 -0.89 24.60
CA GLY A 438 10.85 -2.06 24.98
C GLY A 438 9.84 -2.52 23.93
N PHE A 439 9.71 -1.84 22.80
CA PHE A 439 8.78 -2.20 21.72
C PHE A 439 8.90 -3.66 21.29
N VAL A 440 10.12 -4.15 21.07
CA VAL A 440 10.37 -5.53 20.63
C VAL A 440 10.39 -6.49 21.82
N ARG A 441 11.04 -6.08 22.91
CA ARG A 441 11.25 -6.94 24.09
C ARG A 441 9.96 -7.28 24.83
N GLU A 442 9.05 -6.30 24.89
CA GLU A 442 7.80 -6.41 25.63
C GLU A 442 6.61 -6.67 24.70
N ALA A 443 6.83 -6.81 23.38
CA ALA A 443 5.77 -6.98 22.38
C ALA A 443 4.73 -8.02 22.79
N LEU A 444 5.18 -9.26 23.09
CA LEU A 444 4.30 -10.35 23.50
C LEU A 444 3.53 -10.03 24.80
N THR A 445 4.17 -9.34 25.75
CA THR A 445 3.54 -8.97 27.03
C THR A 445 2.56 -7.80 26.92
N ARG A 446 2.71 -6.97 25.89
CA ARG A 446 1.88 -5.79 25.61
C ARG A 446 0.63 -6.13 24.79
N LEU A 447 0.55 -7.32 24.21
CA LEU A 447 -0.68 -7.80 23.56
C LEU A 447 -1.81 -7.89 24.60
N ASN A 448 -2.95 -7.25 24.31
CA ASN A 448 -4.09 -7.09 25.23
C ASN A 448 -4.68 -8.46 25.64
N PRO A 449 -4.92 -8.74 26.94
CA PRO A 449 -5.22 -10.09 27.45
C PRO A 449 -6.68 -10.57 27.27
N GLN A 450 -7.37 -10.30 26.15
CA GLN A 450 -8.70 -10.87 25.92
C GLN A 450 -8.70 -12.38 25.57
N PHE A 451 -7.57 -13.08 25.71
CA PHE A 451 -7.30 -14.32 24.96
C PHE A 451 -7.07 -15.60 25.78
N THR A 452 -7.59 -15.69 27.01
CA THR A 452 -7.67 -16.98 27.75
C THR A 452 -9.05 -17.65 27.71
N THR A 453 -10.03 -17.06 27.04
CA THR A 453 -11.42 -17.55 26.99
C THR A 453 -11.86 -18.19 25.67
N ARG A 454 -11.00 -18.27 24.65
CA ARG A 454 -11.33 -19.05 23.43
C ARG A 454 -11.00 -20.52 23.62
N ALA A 455 -11.93 -21.38 23.21
CA ALA A 455 -11.80 -22.83 23.34
C ALA A 455 -10.51 -23.33 22.68
N ARG A 456 -9.89 -24.34 23.31
CA ARG A 456 -8.61 -25.00 22.99
C ARG A 456 -8.42 -25.51 21.54
N ASN A 457 -9.39 -25.27 20.66
CA ASN A 457 -9.51 -25.86 19.32
C ASN A 457 -9.51 -24.83 18.17
N GLU A 458 -9.31 -23.53 18.43
CA GLU A 458 -9.12 -22.51 17.38
C GLU A 458 -7.64 -22.15 17.26
N THR A 459 -7.08 -22.20 16.05
CA THR A 459 -5.72 -21.71 15.76
C THR A 459 -5.67 -20.20 16.05
N TYR A 460 -5.01 -19.81 17.13
CA TYR A 460 -4.85 -18.41 17.48
C TYR A 460 -3.89 -17.74 16.49
N PRO A 461 -4.32 -16.72 15.72
CA PRO A 461 -3.49 -16.10 14.70
C PRO A 461 -2.53 -15.08 15.33
N LEU A 462 -1.65 -15.51 16.25
CA LEU A 462 -0.71 -14.63 16.95
C LEU A 462 0.17 -13.84 15.97
N GLY A 463 0.54 -14.43 14.83
CA GLY A 463 1.25 -13.73 13.77
C GLY A 463 0.49 -12.51 13.22
N GLN A 464 -0.84 -12.57 13.12
CA GLN A 464 -1.66 -11.44 12.68
C GLN A 464 -1.74 -10.36 13.78
N GLU A 465 -1.92 -10.76 15.03
CA GLU A 465 -1.97 -9.84 16.17
C GLU A 465 -0.64 -9.08 16.35
N LEU A 466 0.49 -9.79 16.22
CA LEU A 466 1.82 -9.18 16.22
C LEU A 466 2.02 -8.23 15.05
N TYR A 467 1.49 -8.55 13.87
CA TYR A 467 1.52 -7.64 12.74
C TYR A 467 0.73 -6.37 13.01
N LEU A 468 -0.51 -6.51 13.52
CA LEU A 468 -1.35 -5.37 13.90
C LEU A 468 -0.71 -4.51 15.00
N TYR A 469 -0.09 -5.14 16.00
CA TYR A 469 0.69 -4.46 17.04
C TYR A 469 1.81 -3.62 16.42
N VAL A 470 2.64 -4.24 15.57
CA VAL A 470 3.76 -3.57 14.91
C VAL A 470 3.27 -2.39 14.04
N VAL A 471 2.17 -2.58 13.32
CA VAL A 471 1.57 -1.54 12.46
C VAL A 471 0.98 -0.38 13.26
N ALA A 472 0.20 -0.68 14.30
CA ALA A 472 -0.53 0.30 15.07
C ALA A 472 0.40 1.09 16.00
N GLU A 473 1.16 0.39 16.84
CA GLU A 473 2.05 1.03 17.81
C GLU A 473 3.27 1.65 17.12
N GLY A 474 3.82 0.96 16.12
CA GLY A 474 4.91 1.50 15.29
C GLY A 474 4.45 2.58 14.29
N ARG A 475 3.14 2.81 14.19
CA ARG A 475 2.49 3.78 13.27
C ARG A 475 3.00 3.65 11.84
N LEU A 476 3.17 2.42 11.37
CA LEU A 476 3.88 2.14 10.11
C LEU A 476 3.21 2.78 8.88
N TYR A 477 1.90 2.99 8.93
CA TYR A 477 1.19 3.76 7.89
C TYR A 477 1.75 5.17 7.67
N LYS A 478 2.38 5.75 8.70
CA LYS A 478 3.00 7.09 8.68
C LYS A 478 4.52 7.03 8.69
N THR A 479 5.12 6.11 9.45
CA THR A 479 6.58 6.06 9.68
C THR A 479 7.34 5.25 8.63
N TYR A 480 6.65 4.37 7.89
CA TYR A 480 7.27 3.53 6.86
C TYR A 480 8.01 4.33 5.77
N PRO A 481 7.48 5.44 5.22
CA PRO A 481 8.21 6.24 4.25
C PRO A 481 9.50 6.83 4.82
N ASP A 482 9.51 7.26 6.08
CA ASP A 482 10.73 7.75 6.72
C ASP A 482 11.73 6.62 6.96
N PHE A 483 11.25 5.41 7.27
CA PHE A 483 12.10 4.23 7.38
C PHE A 483 12.83 3.96 6.07
N LEU A 484 12.11 3.98 4.95
CA LEU A 484 12.71 3.86 3.62
C LEU A 484 13.71 4.96 3.33
N LYS A 485 13.39 6.21 3.71
CA LYS A 485 14.29 7.35 3.52
C LYS A 485 15.62 7.13 4.23
N ASP A 486 15.60 6.66 5.48
CA ASP A 486 16.83 6.37 6.24
C ASP A 486 17.64 5.24 5.60
N VAL A 487 16.96 4.15 5.22
CA VAL A 487 17.60 3.00 4.54
C VAL A 487 18.26 3.44 3.24
N LEU A 488 17.55 4.19 2.39
CA LEU A 488 18.07 4.68 1.11
C LEU A 488 19.20 5.69 1.26
N GLY A 489 19.16 6.52 2.31
CA GLY A 489 20.26 7.44 2.63
C GLY A 489 21.53 6.71 3.08
N HIS A 490 21.40 5.50 3.62
CA HIS A 490 22.51 4.70 4.11
C HIS A 490 23.08 3.72 3.08
N ALA A 491 22.19 3.09 2.32
CA ALA A 491 22.49 1.99 1.43
C ALA A 491 21.65 2.15 0.16
N LEU A 492 22.26 2.72 -0.88
CA LEU A 492 21.71 2.50 -2.21
C LEU A 492 22.08 1.10 -2.66
N PRO A 493 21.09 0.28 -3.03
CA PRO A 493 21.35 -1.04 -3.56
C PRO A 493 22.27 -0.97 -4.81
N LYS A 494 23.18 -1.94 -5.00
CA LYS A 494 23.86 -2.08 -6.30
C LYS A 494 22.78 -2.40 -7.35
N PRO A 495 22.94 -2.10 -8.65
CA PRO A 495 21.98 -2.59 -9.64
C PRO A 495 21.99 -4.13 -9.69
N GLY A 496 20.83 -4.80 -9.68
CA GLY A 496 20.74 -6.27 -9.61
C GLY A 496 19.32 -6.81 -9.38
N VAL A 497 19.16 -7.83 -8.54
CA VAL A 497 17.89 -8.56 -8.30
C VAL A 497 16.77 -7.75 -7.60
N TRP A 498 17.13 -6.70 -6.87
CA TRP A 498 16.27 -5.66 -6.26
C TRP A 498 15.51 -4.76 -7.23
N LEU A 499 15.96 -4.65 -8.49
CA LEU A 499 15.40 -3.68 -9.43
C LEU A 499 14.21 -4.25 -10.18
N GLN A 500 13.04 -3.64 -10.01
CA GLN A 500 11.84 -3.97 -10.77
C GLN A 500 11.97 -3.51 -12.22
N GLY A 501 12.62 -2.37 -12.45
CA GLY A 501 12.95 -1.88 -13.78
C GLY A 501 14.23 -1.04 -13.80
N ALA A 502 14.96 -1.09 -14.90
CA ALA A 502 16.13 -0.26 -15.11
C ALA A 502 16.16 0.30 -16.52
N ILE A 503 16.60 1.54 -16.66
CA ILE A 503 16.88 2.20 -17.94
C ILE A 503 18.37 2.56 -17.93
N THR A 504 19.12 2.08 -18.91
CA THR A 504 20.50 2.47 -19.14
C THR A 504 20.57 3.19 -20.48
N GLU A 505 20.83 4.50 -20.45
CA GLU A 505 20.90 5.35 -21.62
C GLU A 505 22.36 5.53 -22.05
N ALA A 506 22.68 5.13 -23.29
CA ALA A 506 24.01 5.22 -23.89
C ALA A 506 23.96 6.00 -25.22
N PRO A 507 25.08 6.43 -25.83
CA PRO A 507 25.07 7.29 -27.02
C PRO A 507 24.16 6.78 -28.15
N GLU A 508 24.23 5.48 -28.46
CA GLU A 508 23.54 4.86 -29.59
C GLU A 508 22.34 3.99 -29.20
N SER A 509 22.15 3.71 -27.91
CA SER A 509 21.11 2.79 -27.46
C SER A 509 20.58 3.09 -26.06
N THR A 510 19.30 2.81 -25.85
CA THR A 510 18.66 2.75 -24.53
C THR A 510 18.33 1.31 -24.20
N THR A 511 18.90 0.75 -23.13
CA THR A 511 18.55 -0.59 -22.65
C THR A 511 17.54 -0.48 -21.53
N ILE A 512 16.46 -1.23 -21.62
CA ILE A 512 15.39 -1.28 -20.62
C ILE A 512 15.29 -2.70 -20.12
N VAL A 513 15.48 -2.86 -18.82
CA VAL A 513 15.32 -4.13 -18.11
C VAL A 513 14.05 -4.06 -17.28
N THR A 514 13.27 -5.12 -17.27
CA THR A 514 12.11 -5.29 -16.40
C THR A 514 12.14 -6.69 -15.80
N ARG A 515 11.99 -6.77 -14.47
CA ARG A 515 11.97 -8.02 -13.72
C ARG A 515 10.52 -8.40 -13.35
N PRO A 516 10.24 -9.66 -13.01
CA PRO A 516 8.95 -10.06 -12.43
C PRO A 516 8.76 -9.44 -11.04
N GLU A 517 7.51 -9.25 -10.61
CA GLU A 517 7.17 -8.68 -9.29
C GLU A 517 7.43 -9.65 -8.12
N ARG A 518 7.42 -10.96 -8.39
CA ARG A 518 7.70 -11.99 -7.40
C ARG A 518 9.13 -12.51 -7.54
N PRO A 519 9.90 -12.60 -6.44
CA PRO A 519 11.16 -13.35 -6.41
C PRO A 519 10.94 -14.77 -6.97
N GLY A 520 11.83 -15.22 -7.87
CA GLY A 520 11.69 -16.53 -8.54
C GLY A 520 10.64 -16.60 -9.66
N GLY A 521 10.02 -15.47 -10.05
CA GLY A 521 9.05 -15.38 -11.14
C GLY A 521 9.63 -15.50 -12.55
N ARG A 522 8.90 -14.98 -13.56
CA ARG A 522 9.30 -15.01 -14.98
C ARG A 522 10.73 -14.49 -15.20
N PRO A 523 11.45 -14.96 -16.25
CA PRO A 523 12.79 -14.47 -16.54
C PRO A 523 12.80 -12.96 -16.76
N GLU A 524 13.92 -12.33 -16.39
CA GLU A 524 14.23 -10.93 -16.70
C GLU A 524 13.97 -10.65 -18.18
N GLN A 525 13.22 -9.59 -18.46
CA GLN A 525 13.04 -9.09 -19.82
C GLN A 525 13.99 -7.93 -20.03
N SER A 526 14.78 -8.01 -21.09
CA SER A 526 15.67 -6.93 -21.52
C SER A 526 15.36 -6.59 -22.96
N ARG A 527 15.22 -5.29 -23.26
CA ARG A 527 15.06 -4.76 -24.61
C ARG A 527 16.04 -3.62 -24.83
N THR A 528 16.66 -3.59 -26.00
CA THR A 528 17.57 -2.51 -26.40
C THR A 528 16.95 -1.75 -27.55
N LEU A 529 16.76 -0.45 -27.36
CA LEU A 529 16.19 0.47 -28.33
C LEU A 529 17.32 1.28 -28.96
N THR A 530 17.37 1.34 -30.28
CA THR A 530 18.41 2.10 -31.04
C THR A 530 17.80 3.28 -31.80
N THR A 531 16.52 3.20 -32.15
CA THR A 531 15.80 4.26 -32.88
C THR A 531 15.53 5.46 -31.98
N PRO A 532 15.92 6.70 -32.36
CA PRO A 532 15.72 7.89 -31.52
C PRO A 532 14.27 8.12 -31.07
N ALA A 533 13.29 7.90 -31.93
CA ALA A 533 11.87 8.08 -31.60
C ALA A 533 11.40 7.14 -30.47
N GLU A 534 11.94 5.92 -30.42
CA GLU A 534 11.62 4.93 -29.38
C GLU A 534 12.44 5.15 -28.11
N ARG A 535 13.69 5.61 -28.24
CA ARG A 535 14.59 5.88 -27.12
C ARG A 535 14.09 7.04 -26.24
N PHE A 536 13.65 8.12 -26.87
CA PHE A 536 13.20 9.35 -26.19
C PHE A 536 11.68 9.43 -26.01
N THR A 537 10.97 8.31 -26.17
CA THR A 537 9.57 8.20 -25.74
C THR A 537 9.47 8.10 -24.21
N THR A 538 8.25 8.19 -23.70
CA THR A 538 7.95 7.91 -22.31
C THR A 538 7.97 6.41 -22.06
N HIS A 539 8.81 5.97 -21.11
CA HIS A 539 8.91 4.57 -20.71
C HIS A 539 8.02 4.32 -19.48
N THR A 540 7.10 3.36 -19.60
CA THR A 540 6.13 3.04 -18.54
C THR A 540 6.45 1.71 -17.87
N PHE A 541 6.36 1.68 -16.55
CA PHE A 541 6.43 0.49 -15.72
C PHE A 541 5.18 0.40 -14.83
N SER A 542 4.38 -0.64 -15.01
CA SER A 542 3.25 -0.95 -14.14
C SER A 542 3.68 -1.95 -13.09
N VAL A 543 3.44 -1.66 -11.81
CA VAL A 543 3.86 -2.52 -10.71
C VAL A 543 2.81 -2.61 -9.60
N THR A 544 2.73 -3.79 -8.99
CA THR A 544 1.98 -4.01 -7.75
C THR A 544 2.92 -4.06 -6.54
N THR A 545 2.62 -3.23 -5.56
CA THR A 545 3.29 -3.17 -4.25
C THR A 545 2.37 -3.73 -3.19
N GLY A 546 2.80 -4.79 -2.51
CA GLY A 546 2.08 -5.33 -1.35
C GLY A 546 2.14 -4.40 -0.13
N PRO A 547 1.50 -4.76 1.00
CA PRO A 547 1.43 -3.91 2.17
C PRO A 547 2.80 -3.63 2.77
N LEU A 548 3.10 -2.36 3.07
CA LEU A 548 4.40 -1.93 3.62
C LEU A 548 5.61 -2.44 2.81
N THR A 549 5.51 -2.37 1.47
CA THR A 549 6.58 -2.76 0.55
C THR A 549 6.99 -1.63 -0.40
N THR A 550 8.11 -1.83 -1.09
CA THR A 550 8.73 -0.88 -2.01
C THR A 550 9.27 -1.59 -3.25
N ARG A 551 9.11 -0.95 -4.41
CA ARG A 551 9.72 -1.34 -5.69
C ARG A 551 10.77 -0.31 -6.09
N PHE A 552 11.92 -0.81 -6.54
CA PHE A 552 13.04 0.02 -6.95
C PHE A 552 13.20 0.05 -8.46
N PHE A 553 13.51 1.24 -8.94
CA PHE A 553 13.85 1.49 -10.33
C PHE A 553 15.13 2.32 -10.40
N SER A 554 15.87 2.16 -11.49
CA SER A 554 17.05 2.99 -11.72
C SER A 554 17.14 3.49 -13.15
N VAL A 555 17.59 4.73 -13.33
CA VAL A 555 17.96 5.30 -14.61
C VAL A 555 19.45 5.61 -14.56
N GLN A 556 20.23 5.12 -15.53
CA GLN A 556 21.70 5.17 -15.50
C GLN A 556 22.25 5.72 -16.80
N ALA A 557 23.36 6.45 -16.71
CA ALA A 557 24.13 6.89 -17.86
C ALA A 557 25.19 5.86 -18.25
N GLY A 558 25.17 5.39 -19.49
CA GLY A 558 26.23 4.61 -20.12
C GLY A 558 27.09 5.51 -21.02
N ALA A 559 28.20 6.04 -20.50
CA ALA A 559 29.19 6.83 -21.27
C ALA A 559 28.58 7.88 -22.23
N LEU A 560 27.60 8.64 -21.76
CA LEU A 560 26.91 9.64 -22.57
C LEU A 560 27.82 10.83 -22.92
N SER A 561 27.82 11.23 -24.20
CA SER A 561 28.48 12.45 -24.66
C SER A 561 27.68 13.70 -24.32
N ASP A 562 26.35 13.61 -24.45
CA ASP A 562 25.42 14.71 -24.19
C ASP A 562 24.56 14.44 -22.95
N PRO A 563 24.38 15.43 -22.07
CA PRO A 563 23.53 15.28 -20.91
C PRO A 563 22.07 15.06 -21.31
N THR A 564 21.40 14.17 -20.58
CA THR A 564 19.97 13.88 -20.75
C THR A 564 19.21 14.31 -19.51
N ASP A 565 18.10 15.01 -19.70
CA ASP A 565 17.19 15.38 -18.62
C ASP A 565 16.12 14.29 -18.46
N LEU A 566 15.65 14.10 -17.23
CA LEU A 566 14.69 13.09 -16.85
C LEU A 566 13.43 13.76 -16.31
N ASP A 567 12.28 13.36 -16.82
CA ASP A 567 10.99 13.64 -16.20
C ASP A 567 10.40 12.34 -15.66
N ILE A 568 10.17 12.29 -14.35
CA ILE A 568 9.61 11.14 -13.64
C ILE A 568 8.19 11.51 -13.22
N HIS A 569 7.21 10.66 -13.50
CA HIS A 569 5.85 10.76 -12.97
C HIS A 569 5.40 9.43 -12.39
N LEU A 570 4.68 9.48 -11.27
CA LEU A 570 4.10 8.30 -10.63
C LEU A 570 2.60 8.52 -10.47
N THR A 571 1.82 7.52 -10.85
CA THR A 571 0.38 7.48 -10.57
C THR A 571 0.01 6.26 -9.75
N GLU A 572 -0.96 6.43 -8.87
CA GLU A 572 -1.63 5.39 -8.10
C GLU A 572 -3.07 5.31 -8.59
N ASN A 573 -3.49 4.16 -9.13
CA ASN A 573 -4.83 3.99 -9.71
C ASN A 573 -5.20 5.11 -10.71
N GLY A 574 -4.24 5.60 -11.49
CA GLY A 574 -4.41 6.68 -12.47
C GLY A 574 -4.34 8.11 -11.92
N ALA A 575 -4.26 8.30 -10.60
CA ALA A 575 -4.11 9.63 -9.99
C ALA A 575 -2.63 9.92 -9.66
N PRO A 576 -2.12 11.15 -9.91
CA PRO A 576 -0.74 11.49 -9.54
C PRO A 576 -0.52 11.39 -8.02
N THR A 577 0.59 10.80 -7.62
CA THR A 577 0.90 10.54 -6.20
C THR A 577 2.31 11.02 -5.85
N ASP A 578 2.60 11.18 -4.57
CA ASP A 578 3.94 11.47 -4.05
C ASP A 578 4.64 10.25 -3.43
N HIS A 579 4.05 9.05 -3.57
CA HIS A 579 4.47 7.81 -2.93
C HIS A 579 5.76 7.19 -3.52
N ALA A 580 6.80 8.02 -3.68
CA ALA A 580 8.13 7.58 -4.02
C ALA A 580 9.24 8.45 -3.40
N TRP A 581 10.38 7.82 -3.14
CA TRP A 581 11.65 8.51 -2.90
C TRP A 581 12.50 8.52 -4.15
N VAL A 582 13.10 9.67 -4.46
CA VAL A 582 14.06 9.83 -5.56
C VAL A 582 15.44 10.10 -4.97
N VAL A 583 16.43 9.33 -5.40
CA VAL A 583 17.83 9.50 -4.97
C VAL A 583 18.70 9.72 -6.19
N VAL A 584 19.46 10.82 -6.19
CA VAL A 584 20.35 11.16 -7.31
C VAL A 584 21.78 10.79 -6.91
N ALA A 585 22.43 9.98 -7.75
CA ALA A 585 23.83 9.63 -7.58
C ALA A 585 24.69 10.53 -8.48
N PRO A 586 25.52 11.43 -7.92
CA PRO A 586 26.46 12.23 -8.70
C PRO A 586 27.49 11.33 -9.39
N MET A 587 28.21 11.87 -10.38
CA MET A 587 29.31 11.16 -11.04
C MET A 587 30.34 10.66 -10.02
N ASP A 588 30.71 11.53 -9.09
CA ASP A 588 31.69 11.26 -8.04
C ASP A 588 31.10 11.48 -6.65
N GLY A 589 31.55 10.67 -5.68
CA GLY A 589 31.15 10.79 -4.28
C GLY A 589 29.92 9.97 -3.90
N LYS A 590 29.29 10.38 -2.78
CA LYS A 590 28.14 9.69 -2.19
C LYS A 590 26.84 10.14 -2.86
N PRO A 591 25.82 9.28 -2.95
CA PRO A 591 24.49 9.68 -3.37
C PRO A 591 23.93 10.84 -2.53
N GLU A 592 23.13 11.69 -3.17
CA GLU A 592 22.40 12.76 -2.50
C GLU A 592 21.37 12.18 -1.52
N ALA A 593 20.92 13.01 -0.57
CA ALA A 593 19.87 12.60 0.36
C ALA A 593 18.56 12.29 -0.42
N PRO A 594 17.83 11.22 -0.05
CA PRO A 594 16.56 10.91 -0.69
C PRO A 594 15.57 12.07 -0.54
N ARG A 595 14.96 12.47 -1.66
CA ARG A 595 13.95 13.52 -1.72
C ARG A 595 12.61 12.95 -2.18
N ARG A 596 11.52 13.46 -1.61
CA ARG A 596 10.17 12.99 -1.91
C ARG A 596 9.82 13.33 -3.35
N HIS A 597 9.18 12.38 -4.05
CA HIS A 597 8.57 12.65 -5.34
C HIS A 597 7.48 13.73 -5.20
N ARG A 598 7.11 14.38 -6.31
CA ARG A 598 6.05 15.39 -6.33
C ARG A 598 4.93 14.88 -7.23
N PRO A 599 3.64 15.05 -6.86
CA PRO A 599 2.52 14.62 -7.72
C PRO A 599 2.58 15.26 -9.13
N GLY A 600 3.09 16.48 -9.24
CA GLY A 600 3.31 17.16 -10.53
C GLY A 600 4.49 16.62 -11.36
N GLY A 601 5.18 15.57 -10.90
CA GLY A 601 6.39 15.03 -11.50
C GLY A 601 7.68 15.53 -10.84
N THR A 602 8.76 14.78 -11.01
CA THR A 602 10.10 15.14 -10.54
C THR A 602 11.05 15.21 -11.72
N LYS A 603 11.71 16.36 -11.86
CA LYS A 603 12.73 16.59 -12.88
C LYS A 603 14.13 16.34 -12.32
N VAL A 604 14.96 15.66 -13.10
CA VAL A 604 16.40 15.53 -12.83
C VAL A 604 17.15 15.92 -14.09
N GLU A 605 17.97 16.96 -14.01
CA GLU A 605 18.70 17.46 -15.17
C GLU A 605 20.11 16.84 -15.23
N GLN A 606 20.72 16.85 -16.41
CA GLN A 606 22.14 16.54 -16.58
C GLN A 606 22.60 15.11 -16.21
N LEU A 607 21.76 14.09 -16.46
CA LEU A 607 22.19 12.70 -16.42
C LEU A 607 23.31 12.46 -17.45
N GLY A 608 24.39 11.79 -17.03
CA GLY A 608 25.60 11.52 -17.82
C GLY A 608 26.69 12.59 -17.71
N LYS A 609 26.37 13.77 -17.18
CA LYS A 609 27.34 14.85 -16.94
C LYS A 609 27.53 15.16 -15.46
N GLN A 610 26.45 15.44 -14.74
CA GLN A 610 26.49 15.70 -13.29
C GLN A 610 26.14 14.46 -12.48
N HIS A 611 25.26 13.62 -13.02
CA HIS A 611 24.73 12.46 -12.32
C HIS A 611 24.96 11.19 -13.13
N ARG A 612 25.45 10.13 -12.46
CA ARG A 612 25.63 8.82 -13.10
C ARG A 612 24.37 7.97 -13.07
N ALA A 613 23.53 8.16 -12.05
CA ALA A 613 22.31 7.40 -11.88
C ALA A 613 21.26 8.14 -11.07
N VAL A 614 19.99 7.79 -11.29
CA VAL A 614 18.85 8.19 -10.47
C VAL A 614 18.12 6.93 -10.04
N TRP A 615 17.82 6.83 -8.75
CA TRP A 615 17.04 5.75 -8.15
C TRP A 615 15.67 6.26 -7.77
N ILE A 616 14.66 5.43 -8.00
CA ILE A 616 13.27 5.72 -7.69
C ILE A 616 12.75 4.54 -6.87
N ALA A 617 12.26 4.82 -5.68
CA ALA A 617 11.71 3.85 -4.75
C ALA A 617 10.23 4.14 -4.57
N ALA A 618 9.37 3.50 -5.36
CA ALA A 618 7.91 3.62 -5.24
C ALA A 618 7.44 2.69 -4.13
N PHE A 619 6.74 3.23 -3.14
CA PHE A 619 6.40 2.50 -1.92
C PHE A 619 4.91 2.52 -1.63
N ASN A 620 4.46 1.48 -0.95
CA ASN A 620 3.12 1.38 -0.39
C ASN A 620 3.21 1.51 1.14
N SER A 621 2.63 2.56 1.70
CA SER A 621 2.51 2.73 3.15
C SER A 621 1.21 2.16 3.73
N ASP A 622 0.31 1.64 2.91
CA ASP A 622 -0.89 0.95 3.37
C ASP A 622 -0.51 -0.41 3.99
N PRO A 623 -0.91 -0.68 5.26
CA PRO A 623 -0.60 -1.94 5.91
C PRO A 623 -1.57 -3.07 5.57
N ASN A 624 -2.64 -2.82 4.84
CA ASN A 624 -3.70 -3.81 4.63
C ASN A 624 -3.87 -4.21 3.17
N ALA A 625 -3.64 -3.28 2.24
CA ALA A 625 -3.97 -3.47 0.84
C ALA A 625 -2.76 -3.33 -0.09
N ASP A 626 -2.77 -4.11 -1.16
CA ASP A 626 -1.89 -3.91 -2.31
C ASP A 626 -2.24 -2.60 -3.02
N LYS A 627 -1.23 -1.94 -3.57
CA LYS A 627 -1.38 -0.75 -4.43
C LYS A 627 -0.81 -1.02 -5.82
N ARG A 628 -1.46 -0.46 -6.83
CA ARG A 628 -1.00 -0.48 -8.22
C ARG A 628 -0.45 0.89 -8.58
N TYR A 629 0.82 0.89 -8.98
CA TYR A 629 1.51 2.08 -9.43
C TYR A 629 1.84 1.98 -10.91
N GLU A 630 1.73 3.11 -11.60
CA GLU A 630 2.30 3.30 -12.93
C GLU A 630 3.38 4.37 -12.85
N LEU A 631 4.63 3.94 -13.02
CA LEU A 631 5.80 4.81 -13.09
C LEU A 631 6.10 5.11 -14.56
N THR A 632 6.18 6.38 -14.91
CA THR A 632 6.64 6.82 -16.23
C THR A 632 7.93 7.62 -16.11
N VAL A 633 8.86 7.34 -17.02
CA VAL A 633 10.15 8.01 -17.12
C VAL A 633 10.36 8.46 -18.56
N ALA A 634 10.42 9.77 -18.78
CA ALA A 634 10.72 10.35 -20.08
C ALA A 634 12.15 10.87 -20.12
N LEU A 635 12.90 10.47 -21.14
CA LEU A 635 14.25 10.95 -21.42
C LEU A 635 14.18 12.15 -22.38
N LYS A 636 14.77 13.27 -22.02
CA LYS A 636 14.78 14.49 -22.83
C LYS A 636 16.20 14.93 -23.13
N ARG A 637 16.55 15.03 -24.42
CA ARG A 637 17.77 15.71 -24.82
C ARG A 637 17.53 17.20 -24.88
N LYS A 638 18.44 17.98 -24.31
CA LYS A 638 18.49 19.42 -24.55
C LYS A 638 18.85 19.61 -26.02
N ALA A 639 17.92 20.14 -26.81
CA ALA A 639 18.21 20.47 -28.20
C ALA A 639 19.45 21.37 -28.24
N THR A 640 20.49 20.96 -28.97
CA THR A 640 21.55 21.87 -29.36
C THR A 640 20.89 23.04 -30.07
N SER A 641 20.94 24.24 -29.47
CA SER A 641 20.50 25.46 -30.15
C SER A 641 21.10 25.46 -31.55
N PRO A 642 20.31 25.60 -32.62
CA PRO A 642 20.87 25.72 -33.95
C PRO A 642 21.84 26.90 -33.91
N LEU A 643 23.09 26.66 -34.36
CA LEU A 643 24.08 27.71 -34.51
C LEU A 643 23.40 28.89 -35.19
N LYS A 644 23.47 30.05 -34.52
CA LYS A 644 23.10 31.34 -35.10
C LYS A 644 23.72 31.39 -36.51
N PRO A 645 22.93 31.56 -37.58
CA PRO A 645 23.49 31.66 -38.92
C PRO A 645 24.52 32.80 -38.93
N PRO A 646 25.65 32.65 -39.67
CA PRO A 646 26.73 33.62 -39.64
C PRO A 646 26.17 34.99 -40.00
N GLN A 647 26.33 35.92 -39.06
CA GLN A 647 26.03 37.33 -39.27
C GLN A 647 26.86 37.81 -40.46
N PRO A 648 26.26 38.47 -41.48
CA PRO A 648 27.02 38.96 -42.62
C PRO A 648 28.09 39.94 -42.13
N GLN A 649 29.32 39.70 -42.57
CA GLN A 649 30.49 40.55 -42.29
C GLN A 649 30.17 42.00 -42.69
N ALA A 650 30.10 42.88 -41.70
CA ALA A 650 30.20 44.30 -41.92
C ALA A 650 31.68 44.65 -42.16
N ALA A 651 31.96 45.25 -43.31
CA ALA A 651 33.27 45.73 -43.71
C ALA A 651 33.85 46.75 -42.70
N PRO A 652 35.18 46.84 -42.56
CA PRO A 652 35.81 47.76 -41.63
C PRO A 652 35.71 49.21 -42.13
N SER A 653 34.95 50.04 -41.42
CA SER A 653 35.01 51.50 -41.55
C SER A 653 36.22 52.05 -40.81
N THR A 654 37.33 52.23 -41.54
CA THR A 654 38.44 53.10 -41.14
C THR A 654 38.05 54.56 -41.35
N LEU A 655 37.64 55.24 -40.28
CA LEU A 655 37.53 56.70 -40.25
C LEU A 655 38.91 57.29 -39.92
N ALA A 656 39.67 57.60 -40.96
CA ALA A 656 40.76 58.55 -40.91
C ALA A 656 40.18 59.97 -40.79
N LYS A 657 40.83 60.76 -39.95
CA LYS A 657 40.55 62.18 -39.72
C LYS A 657 40.88 63.02 -40.95
N ASP A 658 40.29 64.21 -40.92
CA ASP A 658 40.72 65.46 -41.54
C ASP A 658 40.14 65.84 -42.89
N SER A 659 39.08 66.64 -42.76
CA SER A 659 38.72 67.76 -43.63
C SER A 659 39.94 68.55 -44.11
N PRO A 660 39.87 69.12 -45.32
CA PRO A 660 39.70 70.57 -45.34
C PRO A 660 38.69 71.09 -46.37
N PHE A 661 37.90 72.05 -45.91
CA PHE A 661 37.37 73.22 -46.63
C PHE A 661 36.56 73.06 -47.93
N LYS A 662 35.26 73.38 -47.78
CA LYS A 662 34.48 74.40 -48.52
C LYS A 662 34.72 74.56 -50.04
N LYS A 663 33.57 74.43 -50.73
CA LYS A 663 33.11 75.20 -51.91
C LYS A 663 33.89 74.97 -53.21
N ARG A 664 33.28 74.23 -54.14
CA ARG A 664 32.40 74.81 -55.16
C ARG A 664 31.53 73.74 -55.78
#